data_AF-A0A0D2CCH4-F1
#
_entry.id   AF-A0A0D2CCH4-F1
#
_cell.length_a   1.000
_cell.length_b   1.000
_cell.length_c   1.000
_cell.angle_alpha   90.00
_cell.angle_beta   90.00
_cell.angle_gamma   90.00
#
_symmetry.space_group_name_H-M   'P 1'
#
loop_
_entity.id
_entity.type
_entity.pdbx_description
1 polymer ?
#
loop_
_entity_poly.entity_id
_entity_poly.type
_entity_poly.pdbx_seq_one_letter_code
_entity_poly.pdbx_strand_id
1 'polypeptide(L)'
;MGLRSLVVVPRGWKASASLFTCLCFTVLAVNFSALIWAVTTTTTTTDGGLILRKGANAQQCAAIQDLDTWGHLVINMLSTLLLSGSNFCMQCLSAPTRADINAAHLAGRWLDVGVPSLHNLRSIPGKRLVLWLALGVSSLPLHLFFNSAIFTATTANNYAVFSVDEAFLQSTTATASLDGFNYADAGFMLRSGFDASRLSIPITTFANLSIQLRDAARRGDLDNLTATDCIRAYTKGFQSLYRNVLLVSDPVSGFDYEARDGLFWTDNVNYLNYDNATDVVPFVYARFYSDFTCGGSQPFDWVCSDNGTATGVCDRVCDDPAVLSQALSNKTWTPFGADVSYCLAEPSEEQCSLQFSVSIAILVIVLNLVKLTVMALTVVFAFDKDDPPLLTMGDAVASFLDKPDDTSQAMCLVPASRVKKLGTRLWHRDSAKRIVEYPGNLYPSWSRAVSPRRWVVCLLLYIAALATATGYLSTGLRAMVGSKTLSSLWSIGFGSPSGRTLITSSASESGTSSLIANVVLANTPQLILSLLYFTYNGLFTCMLLAHEWTSYSLSRKSLRVSSSRPQGTQRSGYFLQLPFRFGLPLVLFSLMLHWLVSQSLFVVNVTMTDYTGAEVTQAPNYIRHLVTCGYSPIAILFAIVLGSLLVLALLTFGLGMKLKTGMPIAGSCSLAIAAACHPHNNTSASPPADSSTSEAEKIPVKITSHEPLMWGEVESFWDNRLPPTTATTTTPRLSKRPIHKPAVSKATHLEDDDFSDNSTILHGQGKRQHAHQHQHGVDASEENYIYGPISTKRSKHTATNNNGSSSSSSDNSSSSTLLLSSTDQDSLGHCAFSAGPVTMPIKGRLYA
;
A
#
# COMPACT_ATOMS: atom_id res chain seq x y z
N MET A 1 -26.94 -18.65 -10.55
CA MET A 1 -27.65 -17.36 -10.37
C MET A 1 -27.69 -17.06 -8.88
N GLY A 2 -27.74 -15.78 -8.43
CA GLY A 2 -27.93 -15.46 -7.01
C GLY A 2 -26.81 -14.67 -6.30
N LEU A 3 -26.41 -13.51 -6.85
CA LEU A 3 -25.68 -12.47 -6.10
C LEU A 3 -25.90 -11.05 -6.66
N ARG A 4 -26.88 -10.89 -7.55
CA ARG A 4 -27.25 -9.60 -8.19
C ARG A 4 -28.50 -8.94 -7.57
N SER A 5 -29.13 -9.60 -6.60
CA SER A 5 -30.46 -9.25 -6.07
C SER A 5 -30.44 -8.54 -4.72
N LEU A 6 -29.30 -8.46 -4.03
CA LEU A 6 -29.20 -7.96 -2.65
C LEU A 6 -28.73 -6.50 -2.51
N VAL A 7 -28.43 -5.82 -3.62
CA VAL A 7 -28.11 -4.39 -3.60
C VAL A 7 -28.92 -3.68 -4.69
N VAL A 8 -29.83 -2.79 -4.27
CA VAL A 8 -30.51 -1.85 -5.18
C VAL A 8 -29.50 -0.75 -5.54
N VAL A 9 -28.61 -1.05 -6.49
CA VAL A 9 -27.53 -0.13 -6.87
C VAL A 9 -28.11 1.06 -7.66
N PRO A 10 -27.81 2.32 -7.28
CA PRO A 10 -28.26 3.49 -8.00
C PRO A 10 -27.74 3.52 -9.46
N ARG A 11 -28.56 4.00 -10.42
CA ARG A 11 -28.21 3.98 -11.85
C ARG A 11 -27.60 5.32 -12.32
N GLY A 12 -26.48 5.22 -13.04
CA GLY A 12 -25.78 6.36 -13.65
C GLY A 12 -24.92 7.18 -12.68
N TRP A 13 -24.04 8.01 -13.24
CA TRP A 13 -22.94 8.64 -12.49
C TRP A 13 -23.40 9.55 -11.35
N LYS A 14 -24.47 10.34 -11.54
CA LYS A 14 -25.02 11.21 -10.49
C LYS A 14 -25.46 10.39 -9.28
N ALA A 15 -26.02 9.21 -9.51
CA ALA A 15 -26.53 8.35 -8.47
C ALA A 15 -25.38 7.66 -7.68
N SER A 16 -24.31 7.27 -8.36
CA SER A 16 -23.06 6.81 -7.72
C SER A 16 -22.35 7.94 -6.94
N ALA A 17 -22.31 9.17 -7.47
CA ALA A 17 -21.79 10.33 -6.76
C ALA A 17 -22.63 10.69 -5.53
N SER A 18 -23.97 10.63 -5.63
CA SER A 18 -24.88 10.79 -4.49
C SER A 18 -24.64 9.71 -3.43
N LEU A 19 -24.41 8.45 -3.82
CA LEU A 19 -24.08 7.38 -2.85
C LEU A 19 -22.78 7.68 -2.08
N PHE A 20 -21.73 8.15 -2.77
CA PHE A 20 -20.50 8.60 -2.08
C PHE A 20 -20.71 9.86 -1.23
N THR A 21 -21.63 10.75 -1.63
CA THR A 21 -22.02 11.93 -0.83
C THR A 21 -22.73 11.49 0.45
N CYS A 22 -23.69 10.56 0.37
CA CYS A 22 -24.37 9.98 1.53
C CYS A 22 -23.38 9.24 2.43
N LEU A 23 -22.45 8.47 1.87
CA LEU A 23 -21.40 7.81 2.65
C LEU A 23 -20.52 8.83 3.38
N CYS A 24 -20.13 9.92 2.72
CA CYS A 24 -19.36 11.00 3.33
C CYS A 24 -20.14 11.70 4.45
N PHE A 25 -21.45 11.91 4.27
CA PHE A 25 -22.34 12.40 5.32
C PHE A 25 -22.41 11.44 6.51
N THR A 26 -22.58 10.13 6.29
CA THR A 26 -22.59 9.14 7.37
C THR A 26 -21.27 9.12 8.14
N VAL A 27 -20.12 9.18 7.45
CA VAL A 27 -18.81 9.23 8.13
C VAL A 27 -18.62 10.55 8.88
N LEU A 28 -19.08 11.68 8.35
CA LEU A 28 -19.08 12.95 9.05
C LEU A 28 -19.95 12.90 10.32
N ALA A 29 -21.17 12.36 10.23
CA ALA A 29 -22.10 12.22 11.34
C ALA A 29 -21.57 11.29 12.43
N VAL A 30 -20.93 10.16 12.07
CA VAL A 30 -20.29 9.25 13.03
C VAL A 30 -19.12 9.95 13.75
N ASN A 31 -18.22 10.61 13.03
CA ASN A 31 -17.10 11.33 13.64
C ASN A 31 -17.56 12.48 14.55
N PHE A 32 -18.58 13.24 14.13
CA PHE A 32 -19.14 14.34 14.90
C PHE A 32 -19.85 13.83 16.17
N SER A 33 -20.59 12.73 16.07
CA SER A 33 -21.24 12.07 17.22
C SER A 33 -20.21 11.51 18.20
N ALA A 34 -19.12 10.90 17.70
CA ALA A 34 -18.03 10.40 18.52
C ALA A 34 -17.29 11.54 19.24
N LEU A 35 -17.04 12.67 18.58
CA LEU A 35 -16.47 13.87 19.20
C LEU A 35 -17.38 14.44 20.31
N ILE A 36 -18.67 14.60 20.04
CA ILE A 36 -19.64 15.07 21.05
C ILE A 36 -19.64 14.10 22.25
N TRP A 37 -19.80 12.80 21.99
CA TRP A 37 -19.81 11.79 23.03
C TRP A 37 -18.54 11.86 23.89
N ALA A 38 -17.36 11.88 23.28
CA ALA A 38 -16.09 12.00 23.97
C ALA A 38 -16.03 13.26 24.86
N VAL A 39 -16.30 14.45 24.29
CA VAL A 39 -16.24 15.73 25.01
C VAL A 39 -17.25 15.80 26.16
N THR A 40 -18.41 15.16 26.03
CA THR A 40 -19.46 15.19 27.08
C THR A 40 -19.33 14.13 28.17
N THR A 41 -18.52 13.08 27.98
CA THR A 41 -18.47 11.93 28.90
C THR A 41 -17.11 11.70 29.56
N THR A 42 -16.08 12.44 29.19
CA THR A 42 -14.69 12.15 29.58
C THR A 42 -13.97 13.34 30.19
N THR A 43 -12.91 13.06 30.96
CA THR A 43 -12.04 14.09 31.55
C THR A 43 -10.84 14.39 30.64
N THR A 44 -10.44 15.65 30.59
CA THR A 44 -9.27 16.15 29.84
C THR A 44 -7.96 15.73 30.51
N THR A 45 -6.99 15.30 29.70
CA THR A 45 -5.60 15.11 30.14
C THR A 45 -4.78 16.41 30.00
N THR A 46 -3.62 16.45 30.64
CA THR A 46 -2.63 17.55 30.52
C THR A 46 -2.17 17.79 29.08
N ASP A 47 -2.24 16.76 28.22
CA ASP A 47 -1.62 16.77 26.89
C ASP A 47 -2.61 17.16 25.78
N GLY A 48 -3.85 17.52 26.16
CA GLY A 48 -4.95 17.89 25.25
C GLY A 48 -5.75 16.70 24.70
N GLY A 49 -5.55 15.51 25.28
CA GLY A 49 -6.33 14.30 24.98
C GLY A 49 -7.56 14.16 25.89
N LEU A 50 -8.49 13.30 25.47
CA LEU A 50 -9.63 12.85 26.26
C LEU A 50 -9.49 11.35 26.55
N ILE A 51 -9.71 10.92 27.80
CA ILE A 51 -9.66 9.50 28.16
C ILE A 51 -11.03 8.86 27.91
N LEU A 52 -11.17 8.11 26.82
CA LEU A 52 -12.42 7.40 26.47
C LEU A 52 -12.71 6.22 27.40
N ARG A 53 -11.66 5.52 27.83
CA ARG A 53 -11.76 4.35 28.71
C ARG A 53 -10.46 4.15 29.46
N LYS A 54 -10.54 3.79 30.74
CA LYS A 54 -9.41 3.26 31.52
C LYS A 54 -9.57 1.75 31.71
N GLY A 55 -8.45 1.04 31.75
CA GLY A 55 -8.34 -0.31 32.31
C GLY A 55 -7.43 -0.28 33.54
N ALA A 56 -7.70 -1.14 34.50
CA ALA A 56 -6.93 -1.32 35.74
C ALA A 56 -6.46 -2.79 35.94
N ASN A 57 -6.62 -3.63 34.92
CA ASN A 57 -6.12 -5.00 34.90
C ASN A 57 -5.96 -5.52 33.46
N ALA A 58 -5.24 -6.64 33.32
CA ALA A 58 -4.92 -7.25 32.04
C ALA A 58 -6.14 -7.59 31.17
N GLN A 59 -7.26 -8.04 31.75
CA GLN A 59 -8.47 -8.34 30.98
C GLN A 59 -9.09 -7.06 30.39
N GLN A 60 -9.11 -5.97 31.15
CA GLN A 60 -9.59 -4.68 30.67
C GLN A 60 -8.65 -4.06 29.65
N CYS A 61 -7.34 -4.25 29.79
CA CYS A 61 -6.34 -3.71 28.87
C CYS A 61 -6.25 -4.49 27.56
N ALA A 62 -6.39 -5.82 27.57
CA ALA A 62 -6.61 -6.61 26.36
C ALA A 62 -7.87 -6.12 25.60
N ALA A 63 -8.99 -5.91 26.30
CA ALA A 63 -10.21 -5.37 25.69
C ALA A 63 -10.06 -3.92 25.17
N ILE A 64 -9.11 -3.13 25.67
CA ILE A 64 -8.77 -1.81 25.14
C ILE A 64 -7.89 -1.92 23.90
N GLN A 65 -6.89 -2.81 23.89
CA GLN A 65 -6.05 -3.09 22.71
C GLN A 65 -6.87 -3.65 21.55
N ASP A 66 -7.85 -4.52 21.82
CA ASP A 66 -8.83 -4.99 20.83
C ASP A 66 -9.62 -3.81 20.25
N LEU A 67 -10.14 -2.91 21.09
CA LEU A 67 -10.89 -1.73 20.64
C LEU A 67 -10.05 -0.77 19.79
N ASP A 68 -8.78 -0.57 20.15
CA ASP A 68 -7.85 0.26 19.38
C ASP A 68 -7.54 -0.37 18.01
N THR A 69 -7.29 -1.68 17.99
CA THR A 69 -7.05 -2.47 16.76
C THR A 69 -8.25 -2.42 15.81
N TRP A 70 -9.46 -2.68 16.32
CA TRP A 70 -10.70 -2.58 15.53
C TRP A 70 -11.01 -1.14 15.12
N GLY A 71 -10.74 -0.16 16.00
CA GLY A 71 -10.87 1.26 15.72
C GLY A 71 -10.00 1.69 14.53
N HIS A 72 -8.71 1.34 14.55
CA HIS A 72 -7.80 1.61 13.42
C HIS A 72 -8.24 0.87 12.14
N LEU A 73 -8.74 -0.35 12.21
CA LEU A 73 -9.25 -1.05 11.02
C LEU A 73 -10.46 -0.31 10.41
N VAL A 74 -11.41 0.13 11.24
CA VAL A 74 -12.57 0.93 10.81
C VAL A 74 -12.12 2.27 10.24
N ILE A 75 -11.19 2.98 10.90
CA ILE A 75 -10.64 4.26 10.41
C ILE A 75 -10.00 4.09 9.03
N ASN A 76 -9.16 3.06 8.83
CA ASN A 76 -8.56 2.80 7.51
C ASN A 76 -9.62 2.42 6.46
N MET A 77 -10.63 1.63 6.82
CA MET A 77 -11.75 1.30 5.93
C MET A 77 -12.52 2.54 5.49
N LEU A 78 -12.95 3.39 6.43
CA LEU A 78 -13.68 4.62 6.14
C LEU A 78 -12.83 5.59 5.32
N SER A 79 -11.54 5.72 5.63
CA SER A 79 -10.59 6.56 4.89
C SER A 79 -10.44 6.09 3.43
N THR A 80 -10.20 4.80 3.19
CA THR A 80 -10.06 4.23 1.84
C THR A 80 -11.35 4.35 1.02
N LEU A 81 -12.52 4.22 1.66
CA LEU A 81 -13.82 4.45 1.02
C LEU A 81 -14.03 5.92 0.64
N LEU A 82 -13.69 6.86 1.53
CA LEU A 82 -13.73 8.31 1.25
C LEU A 82 -12.73 8.71 0.15
N LEU A 83 -11.53 8.11 0.13
CA LEU A 83 -10.53 8.29 -0.92
C LEU A 83 -11.08 7.79 -2.27
N SER A 84 -11.72 6.63 -2.28
CA SER A 84 -12.38 6.06 -3.47
C SER A 84 -13.52 6.95 -3.99
N GLY A 85 -14.36 7.49 -3.11
CA GLY A 85 -15.42 8.45 -3.47
C GLY A 85 -14.88 9.78 -3.97
N SER A 86 -13.78 10.26 -3.37
CA SER A 86 -13.07 11.48 -3.80
C SER A 86 -12.44 11.30 -5.18
N ASN A 87 -11.83 10.13 -5.44
CA ASN A 87 -11.32 9.71 -6.75
C ASN A 87 -12.44 9.63 -7.81
N PHE A 88 -13.60 9.06 -7.45
CA PHE A 88 -14.78 9.03 -8.34
C PHE A 88 -15.24 10.44 -8.73
N CYS A 89 -15.41 11.33 -7.75
CA CYS A 89 -15.86 12.71 -8.00
C CYS A 89 -14.81 13.53 -8.76
N MET A 90 -13.52 13.36 -8.44
CA MET A 90 -12.41 13.97 -9.19
C MET A 90 -12.36 13.49 -10.65
N GLN A 91 -12.61 12.20 -10.92
CA GLN A 91 -12.75 11.70 -12.30
C GLN A 91 -13.92 12.38 -13.01
N CYS A 92 -15.08 12.50 -12.34
CA CYS A 92 -16.23 13.21 -12.89
C CYS A 92 -15.89 14.66 -13.25
N LEU A 93 -15.34 15.43 -12.31
CA LEU A 93 -14.96 16.84 -12.53
C LEU A 93 -13.90 17.02 -13.63
N SER A 94 -12.99 16.06 -13.81
CA SER A 94 -11.96 16.09 -14.86
C SER A 94 -12.45 15.62 -16.24
N ALA A 95 -13.66 15.07 -16.34
CA ALA A 95 -14.23 14.61 -17.60
C ALA A 95 -14.71 15.80 -18.44
N PRO A 96 -14.49 15.75 -19.76
CA PRO A 96 -14.93 16.80 -20.66
C PRO A 96 -16.41 16.61 -21.02
N THR A 97 -17.10 17.71 -21.31
CA THR A 97 -18.43 17.71 -21.92
C THR A 97 -18.35 17.72 -23.45
N ARG A 98 -19.48 17.71 -24.17
CA ARG A 98 -19.45 17.79 -25.64
C ARG A 98 -19.01 19.18 -26.11
N ALA A 99 -19.37 20.24 -25.38
CA ALA A 99 -18.88 21.59 -25.65
C ALA A 99 -17.36 21.73 -25.41
N ASP A 100 -16.83 21.19 -24.30
CA ASP A 100 -15.38 21.20 -24.01
C ASP A 100 -14.58 20.56 -25.16
N ILE A 101 -15.05 19.41 -25.65
CA ILE A 101 -14.41 18.69 -26.77
C ILE A 101 -14.46 19.52 -28.06
N ASN A 102 -15.61 20.09 -28.41
CA ASN A 102 -15.74 20.91 -29.62
C ASN A 102 -14.78 22.10 -29.59
N ALA A 103 -14.73 22.83 -28.47
CA ALA A 103 -13.81 23.97 -28.31
C ALA A 103 -12.33 23.53 -28.37
N ALA A 104 -11.98 22.35 -27.82
CA ALA A 104 -10.63 21.80 -27.94
C ALA A 104 -10.28 21.40 -29.37
N HIS A 105 -11.18 20.72 -30.08
CA HIS A 105 -10.98 20.23 -31.45
C HIS A 105 -10.86 21.38 -32.45
N LEU A 106 -11.70 22.42 -32.35
CA LEU A 106 -11.58 23.65 -33.14
C LEU A 106 -10.23 24.36 -32.91
N ALA A 107 -9.68 24.26 -31.70
CA ALA A 107 -8.35 24.78 -31.36
C ALA A 107 -7.18 23.82 -31.69
N GLY A 108 -7.41 22.75 -32.45
CA GLY A 108 -6.38 21.78 -32.84
C GLY A 108 -5.84 20.93 -31.68
N ARG A 109 -6.68 20.66 -30.67
CA ARG A 109 -6.36 19.88 -29.47
C ARG A 109 -7.33 18.70 -29.31
N TRP A 110 -6.96 17.74 -28.47
CA TRP A 110 -7.80 16.61 -28.06
C TRP A 110 -7.93 16.62 -26.53
N LEU A 111 -8.95 15.98 -25.99
CA LEU A 111 -9.13 15.74 -24.55
C LEU A 111 -9.13 14.23 -24.25
N ASP A 112 -8.93 13.87 -22.99
CA ASP A 112 -9.02 12.49 -22.53
C ASP A 112 -10.45 12.17 -22.04
N VAL A 113 -11.07 11.13 -22.60
CA VAL A 113 -12.39 10.60 -22.18
C VAL A 113 -12.19 9.29 -21.40
N GLY A 114 -13.03 9.06 -20.38
CA GLY A 114 -13.12 7.78 -19.68
C GLY A 114 -11.91 7.40 -18.80
N VAL A 115 -11.00 8.32 -18.51
CA VAL A 115 -9.83 8.09 -17.64
C VAL A 115 -9.61 9.28 -16.72
N PRO A 116 -8.99 9.10 -15.53
CA PRO A 116 -8.45 10.22 -14.76
C PRO A 116 -7.47 11.00 -15.64
N SER A 117 -7.66 12.32 -15.78
CA SER A 117 -6.75 13.14 -16.59
C SER A 117 -6.48 14.54 -16.04
N LEU A 118 -5.24 14.71 -15.55
CA LEU A 118 -4.66 16.02 -15.23
C LEU A 118 -4.45 16.90 -16.49
N HIS A 119 -4.46 16.32 -17.69
CA HIS A 119 -4.37 17.07 -18.94
C HIS A 119 -5.63 17.92 -19.16
N ASN A 120 -6.81 17.34 -18.91
CA ASN A 120 -8.09 18.02 -19.09
C ASN A 120 -8.28 19.21 -18.14
N LEU A 121 -7.66 19.18 -16.95
CA LEU A 121 -7.77 20.25 -15.95
C LEU A 121 -7.36 21.65 -16.47
N ARG A 122 -6.58 21.71 -17.56
CA ARG A 122 -6.18 22.96 -18.23
C ARG A 122 -7.19 23.50 -19.24
N SER A 123 -8.22 22.71 -19.57
CA SER A 123 -9.21 23.01 -20.62
C SER A 123 -10.65 23.08 -20.10
N ILE A 124 -10.91 22.54 -18.90
CA ILE A 124 -12.24 22.63 -18.26
C ILE A 124 -12.47 24.00 -17.61
N PRO A 125 -13.74 24.44 -17.43
CA PRO A 125 -14.10 25.66 -16.73
C PRO A 125 -13.59 25.72 -15.28
N GLY A 126 -13.22 26.92 -14.83
CA GLY A 126 -12.67 27.16 -13.48
C GLY A 126 -13.53 26.60 -12.33
N LYS A 127 -14.87 26.59 -12.46
CA LYS A 127 -15.77 25.99 -11.46
C LYS A 127 -15.43 24.53 -11.18
N ARG A 128 -15.12 23.73 -12.21
CA ARG A 128 -14.75 22.31 -12.07
C ARG A 128 -13.34 22.14 -11.53
N LEU A 129 -12.41 23.00 -11.92
CA LEU A 129 -11.02 23.00 -11.43
C LEU A 129 -10.93 23.27 -9.92
N VAL A 130 -11.66 24.27 -9.40
CA VAL A 130 -11.67 24.60 -7.97
C VAL A 130 -12.22 23.45 -7.13
N LEU A 131 -13.35 22.86 -7.55
CA LEU A 131 -13.92 21.68 -6.89
C LEU A 131 -12.94 20.49 -6.92
N TRP A 132 -12.24 20.27 -8.04
CA TRP A 132 -11.25 19.20 -8.17
C TRP A 132 -10.07 19.40 -7.20
N LEU A 133 -9.53 20.61 -7.12
CA LEU A 133 -8.45 20.96 -6.20
C LEU A 133 -8.87 20.83 -4.73
N ALA A 134 -10.09 21.28 -4.38
CA ALA A 134 -10.62 21.16 -3.02
C ALA A 134 -10.78 19.70 -2.57
N LEU A 135 -11.21 18.78 -3.47
CA LEU A 135 -11.23 17.34 -3.19
C LEU A 135 -9.82 16.75 -3.04
N GLY A 136 -8.85 17.20 -3.85
CA GLY A 136 -7.45 16.79 -3.72
C GLY A 136 -6.87 17.18 -2.36
N VAL A 137 -6.91 18.47 -2.02
CA VAL A 137 -6.35 19.03 -0.79
C VAL A 137 -7.03 18.47 0.46
N SER A 138 -8.34 18.24 0.45
CA SER A 138 -9.04 17.61 1.59
C SER A 138 -8.80 16.11 1.72
N SER A 139 -8.31 15.42 0.69
CA SER A 139 -8.10 13.97 0.72
C SER A 139 -6.74 13.55 1.26
N LEU A 140 -5.68 14.29 0.98
CA LEU A 140 -4.31 13.91 1.37
C LEU A 140 -4.09 13.90 2.89
N PRO A 141 -4.53 14.91 3.68
CA PRO A 141 -4.32 14.92 5.13
C PRO A 141 -5.17 13.89 5.88
N LEU A 142 -6.26 13.40 5.30
CA LEU A 142 -7.20 12.54 6.02
C LEU A 142 -6.55 11.21 6.43
N HIS A 143 -5.88 10.51 5.49
CA HIS A 143 -5.12 9.29 5.83
C HIS A 143 -3.87 9.56 6.68
N LEU A 144 -3.36 10.81 6.71
CA LEU A 144 -2.20 11.20 7.53
C LEU A 144 -2.57 11.40 9.00
N PHE A 145 -3.76 11.93 9.30
CA PHE A 145 -4.14 12.29 10.67
C PHE A 145 -5.21 11.39 11.30
N PHE A 146 -6.14 10.82 10.52
CA PHE A 146 -7.29 10.12 11.09
C PHE A 146 -6.89 8.85 11.87
N ASN A 147 -5.81 8.18 11.45
CA ASN A 147 -5.18 7.05 12.17
C ASN A 147 -4.56 7.42 13.53
N SER A 148 -4.62 8.68 13.96
CA SER A 148 -4.19 9.11 15.31
C SER A 148 -5.27 9.93 16.03
N ALA A 149 -6.52 9.83 15.59
CA ALA A 149 -7.68 10.35 16.32
C ALA A 149 -7.92 9.55 17.62
N ILE A 150 -7.65 8.24 17.59
CA ILE A 150 -7.56 7.36 18.76
C ILE A 150 -6.11 6.88 18.91
N PHE A 151 -5.71 6.59 20.16
CA PHE A 151 -4.45 5.92 20.49
C PHE A 151 -4.52 5.33 21.90
N THR A 152 -3.86 4.21 22.14
CA THR A 152 -3.67 3.64 23.48
C THR A 152 -2.44 4.24 24.19
N ALA A 153 -2.54 4.45 25.49
CA ALA A 153 -1.39 4.68 26.38
C ALA A 153 -1.39 3.66 27.53
N THR A 154 -0.22 3.13 27.89
CA THR A 154 -0.05 2.10 28.93
C THR A 154 0.92 2.54 30.03
N THR A 155 0.80 1.97 31.23
CA THR A 155 1.83 2.08 32.27
C THR A 155 2.86 0.94 32.15
N ALA A 156 4.12 1.24 32.46
CA ALA A 156 5.14 0.23 32.71
C ALA A 156 5.89 0.51 34.01
N ASN A 157 6.08 -0.53 34.80
CA ASN A 157 6.72 -0.53 36.10
C ASN A 157 8.23 -0.66 35.97
N ASN A 158 8.97 0.23 36.63
CA ASN A 158 10.32 -0.06 37.09
C ASN A 158 10.22 -0.78 38.45
N TYR A 159 11.07 -1.76 38.72
CA TYR A 159 10.92 -2.65 39.86
C TYR A 159 12.25 -3.10 40.46
N ALA A 160 12.20 -3.57 41.70
CA ALA A 160 13.32 -4.17 42.41
C ALA A 160 13.22 -5.70 42.40
N VAL A 161 14.37 -6.33 42.21
CA VAL A 161 14.56 -7.79 42.26
C VAL A 161 15.50 -8.08 43.42
N PHE A 162 15.09 -8.92 44.36
CA PHE A 162 15.92 -9.36 45.48
C PHE A 162 16.15 -10.87 45.43
N SER A 163 17.37 -11.32 45.71
CA SER A 163 17.66 -12.74 45.94
C SER A 163 17.66 -13.01 47.44
N VAL A 164 16.81 -13.90 47.91
CA VAL A 164 16.61 -14.20 49.35
C VAL A 164 16.46 -15.71 49.57
N ASP A 165 16.62 -16.14 50.81
CA ASP A 165 16.37 -17.52 51.22
C ASP A 165 15.13 -17.65 52.12
N GLU A 166 14.79 -18.89 52.46
CA GLU A 166 13.71 -19.19 53.41
C GLU A 166 13.97 -18.62 54.83
N ALA A 167 15.23 -18.46 55.25
CA ALA A 167 15.55 -17.89 56.55
C ALA A 167 15.19 -16.39 56.63
N PHE A 168 15.44 -15.63 55.56
CA PHE A 168 14.98 -14.25 55.41
C PHE A 168 13.45 -14.18 55.52
N LEU A 169 12.71 -15.05 54.84
CA LEU A 169 11.24 -15.11 54.91
C LEU A 169 10.72 -15.49 56.30
N GLN A 170 11.49 -16.21 57.11
CA GLN A 170 11.10 -16.67 58.46
C GLN A 170 11.61 -15.77 59.61
N SER A 171 12.58 -14.88 59.37
CA SER A 171 13.17 -13.97 60.36
C SER A 171 12.16 -13.01 61.02
N THR A 172 11.72 -13.32 62.24
CA THR A 172 10.69 -12.57 62.99
C THR A 172 11.17 -11.25 63.60
N THR A 173 12.44 -10.89 63.42
CA THR A 173 13.07 -9.71 64.01
C THR A 173 12.64 -8.42 63.31
N ALA A 174 11.45 -7.91 63.68
CA ALA A 174 10.82 -6.75 63.05
C ALA A 174 11.57 -5.42 63.21
N THR A 175 12.60 -5.37 64.08
CA THR A 175 13.33 -4.14 64.43
C THR A 175 14.82 -4.36 64.73
N ALA A 176 15.42 -5.49 64.32
CA ALA A 176 16.88 -5.52 64.23
C ALA A 176 17.29 -4.58 63.10
N SER A 177 18.28 -3.75 63.38
CA SER A 177 18.84 -2.74 62.48
C SER A 177 19.35 -3.34 61.17
N LEU A 178 19.63 -2.44 60.22
CA LEU A 178 20.38 -2.71 58.99
C LEU A 178 21.72 -3.46 59.24
N ASP A 179 22.20 -3.48 60.48
CA ASP A 179 23.43 -4.12 60.95
C ASP A 179 23.48 -5.66 60.75
N GLY A 180 22.34 -6.32 60.51
CA GLY A 180 22.27 -7.78 60.32
C GLY A 180 22.32 -8.26 58.87
N PHE A 181 21.88 -7.44 57.90
CA PHE A 181 21.83 -7.79 56.48
C PHE A 181 22.49 -6.71 55.63
N ASN A 182 23.54 -7.07 54.91
CA ASN A 182 24.21 -6.15 53.98
C ASN A 182 23.55 -6.20 52.59
N TYR A 183 23.38 -5.05 51.94
CA TYR A 183 22.69 -4.97 50.64
C TYR A 183 23.66 -4.55 49.52
N ALA A 184 23.66 -5.29 48.42
CA ALA A 184 24.55 -5.05 47.28
C ALA A 184 23.75 -4.86 45.97
N ASP A 185 23.87 -3.68 45.34
CA ASP A 185 23.34 -3.42 43.99
C ASP A 185 24.29 -4.04 42.95
N ALA A 186 23.98 -5.27 42.54
CA ALA A 186 24.76 -5.98 41.53
C ALA A 186 24.76 -5.21 40.18
N GLY A 187 23.65 -4.55 39.86
CA GLY A 187 23.53 -3.78 38.63
C GLY A 187 24.37 -2.51 38.62
N PHE A 188 24.56 -1.83 39.76
CA PHE A 188 25.51 -0.72 39.87
C PHE A 188 26.94 -1.22 39.68
N MET A 189 27.35 -2.22 40.47
CA MET A 189 28.71 -2.78 40.45
C MET A 189 29.16 -3.20 39.05
N LEU A 190 28.27 -3.83 38.27
CA LEU A 190 28.54 -4.28 36.91
C LEU A 190 28.56 -3.16 35.84
N ARG A 191 27.99 -1.98 36.13
CA ARG A 191 27.92 -0.84 35.19
C ARG A 191 28.93 0.27 35.48
N SER A 192 29.49 0.33 36.68
CA SER A 192 30.37 1.42 37.10
C SER A 192 31.84 1.02 37.15
N GLY A 193 32.67 1.63 36.29
CA GLY A 193 34.12 1.82 36.53
C GLY A 193 34.39 2.85 37.65
N PHE A 194 33.65 2.69 38.74
CA PHE A 194 33.52 3.45 39.99
C PHE A 194 33.53 4.99 39.99
N ASP A 195 32.36 5.57 40.27
CA ASP A 195 32.19 6.89 40.91
C ASP A 195 30.95 6.83 41.82
N ALA A 196 31.17 6.87 43.14
CA ALA A 196 30.12 6.73 44.15
C ALA A 196 29.11 7.89 44.16
N SER A 197 29.44 9.05 43.56
CA SER A 197 28.54 10.20 43.48
C SER A 197 27.32 9.98 42.57
N ARG A 198 27.27 8.85 41.84
CA ARG A 198 26.19 8.48 40.91
C ARG A 198 25.20 7.44 41.46
N LEU A 199 25.32 7.01 42.72
CA LEU A 199 24.33 6.13 43.34
C LEU A 199 22.98 6.86 43.41
N SER A 200 22.03 6.45 42.57
CA SER A 200 20.86 7.29 42.25
C SER A 200 19.74 7.21 43.30
N ILE A 201 19.85 6.26 44.25
CA ILE A 201 18.88 5.95 45.31
C ILE A 201 19.69 5.49 46.55
N PRO A 202 19.37 5.94 47.79
CA PRO A 202 20.03 5.46 49.00
C PRO A 202 19.81 3.95 49.23
N ILE A 203 20.87 3.24 49.66
CA ILE A 203 20.83 1.78 49.94
C ILE A 203 19.75 1.44 50.98
N THR A 204 19.56 2.30 51.97
CA THR A 204 18.53 2.18 53.01
C THR A 204 17.11 2.11 52.46
N THR A 205 16.84 2.67 51.28
CA THR A 205 15.52 2.64 50.64
C THR A 205 15.15 1.24 50.15
N PHE A 206 16.09 0.54 49.50
CA PHE A 206 15.87 -0.83 49.04
C PHE A 206 15.88 -1.84 50.18
N ALA A 207 16.65 -1.60 51.25
CA ALA A 207 16.59 -2.40 52.47
C ALA A 207 15.24 -2.25 53.21
N ASN A 208 14.61 -1.07 53.19
CA ASN A 208 13.25 -0.91 53.70
C ASN A 208 12.23 -1.61 52.79
N LEU A 209 12.42 -1.59 51.47
CA LEU A 209 11.55 -2.25 50.51
C LEU A 209 11.58 -3.78 50.63
N SER A 210 12.75 -4.39 50.80
CA SER A 210 12.87 -5.86 51.02
C SER A 210 12.12 -6.31 52.28
N ILE A 211 12.19 -5.53 53.37
CA ILE A 211 11.44 -5.78 54.61
C ILE A 211 9.93 -5.67 54.36
N GLN A 212 9.47 -4.65 53.63
CA GLN A 212 8.05 -4.50 53.28
C GLN A 212 7.54 -5.69 52.44
N LEU A 213 8.34 -6.16 51.47
CA LEU A 213 8.01 -7.32 50.64
C LEU A 213 8.03 -8.63 51.45
N ARG A 214 8.96 -8.81 52.38
CA ARG A 214 8.96 -9.94 53.33
C ARG A 214 7.69 -9.98 54.17
N ASP A 215 7.29 -8.82 54.70
CA ASP A 215 6.10 -8.75 55.54
C ASP A 215 4.81 -8.90 54.71
N ALA A 216 4.83 -8.51 53.43
CA ALA A 216 3.78 -8.81 52.45
C ALA A 216 3.70 -10.30 52.09
N ALA A 217 4.84 -10.97 51.87
CA ALA A 217 4.93 -12.42 51.68
C ALA A 217 4.25 -13.18 52.83
N ARG A 218 4.54 -12.79 54.08
CA ARG A 218 3.95 -13.40 55.29
C ARG A 218 2.43 -13.22 55.42
N ARG A 219 1.88 -12.13 54.88
CA ARG A 219 0.43 -11.90 54.84
C ARG A 219 -0.26 -12.65 53.70
N GLY A 220 0.50 -13.14 52.72
CA GLY A 220 -0.02 -13.73 51.49
C GLY A 220 -0.41 -12.68 50.44
N ASP A 221 0.16 -11.47 50.51
CA ASP A 221 -0.13 -10.36 49.59
C ASP A 221 0.64 -10.46 48.26
N LEU A 222 1.59 -11.41 48.14
CA LEU A 222 2.43 -11.62 46.95
C LEU A 222 2.01 -12.91 46.22
N ASP A 223 2.00 -12.86 44.89
CA ASP A 223 1.71 -14.02 44.06
C ASP A 223 2.91 -15.00 44.04
N ASN A 224 2.67 -16.24 44.48
CA ASN A 224 3.66 -17.31 44.44
C ASN A 224 3.68 -17.94 43.04
N LEU A 225 4.77 -17.70 42.30
CA LEU A 225 5.00 -18.18 40.95
C LEU A 225 6.09 -19.26 40.95
N THR A 226 5.87 -20.34 40.19
CA THR A 226 6.95 -21.30 39.91
C THR A 226 8.11 -20.59 39.22
N ALA A 227 9.35 -21.12 39.34
CA ALA A 227 10.50 -20.59 38.60
C ALA A 227 10.19 -20.32 37.11
N THR A 228 9.50 -21.26 36.44
CA THR A 228 9.15 -21.10 35.02
C THR A 228 8.09 -20.03 34.75
N ASP A 229 7.16 -19.82 35.67
CA ASP A 229 6.14 -18.77 35.56
C ASP A 229 6.72 -17.39 35.90
N CYS A 230 7.66 -17.33 36.84
CA CYS A 230 8.41 -16.12 37.16
C CYS A 230 9.23 -15.63 35.95
N ILE A 231 9.94 -16.55 35.28
CA ILE A 231 10.65 -16.27 34.02
C ILE A 231 9.70 -15.68 32.98
N ARG A 232 8.54 -16.30 32.74
CA ARG A 232 7.53 -15.79 31.77
C ARG A 232 6.92 -14.45 32.21
N ALA A 233 6.72 -14.24 33.51
CA ALA A 233 6.11 -13.04 34.06
C ALA A 233 7.01 -11.82 33.87
N TYR A 234 8.33 -11.98 34.07
CA TYR A 234 9.29 -10.88 34.09
C TYR A 234 10.08 -10.66 32.80
N THR A 235 10.17 -11.63 31.88
CA THR A 235 10.73 -11.43 30.54
C THR A 235 9.76 -10.65 29.64
N LYS A 236 9.59 -9.35 29.93
CA LYS A 236 8.75 -8.40 29.20
C LYS A 236 9.48 -7.08 29.00
N GLY A 237 9.46 -6.56 27.76
CA GLY A 237 10.04 -5.24 27.44
C GLY A 237 9.36 -4.07 28.17
N PHE A 238 8.06 -4.21 28.45
CA PHE A 238 7.29 -3.30 29.31
C PHE A 238 6.54 -4.17 30.33
N GLN A 239 7.02 -4.20 31.57
CA GLN A 239 6.34 -4.91 32.67
C GLN A 239 5.20 -4.05 33.19
N SER A 240 3.96 -4.56 33.15
CA SER A 240 2.76 -3.86 33.61
C SER A 240 1.98 -4.62 34.70
N LEU A 241 2.15 -5.94 34.78
CA LEU A 241 1.33 -6.84 35.60
C LEU A 241 1.91 -7.05 37.02
N TYR A 242 3.23 -6.96 37.16
CA TYR A 242 3.92 -7.10 38.43
C TYR A 242 4.85 -5.92 38.68
N ARG A 243 5.19 -5.70 39.95
CA ARG A 243 6.22 -4.75 40.40
C ARG A 243 7.41 -5.51 40.96
N ASN A 244 7.68 -5.42 42.26
CA ASN A 244 8.89 -5.97 42.85
C ASN A 244 8.79 -7.50 43.00
N VAL A 245 9.93 -8.17 43.14
CA VAL A 245 9.98 -9.64 43.30
C VAL A 245 11.05 -10.08 44.29
N LEU A 246 10.68 -11.05 45.12
CA LEU A 246 11.62 -11.86 45.90
C LEU A 246 11.85 -13.18 45.15
N LEU A 247 13.09 -13.46 44.78
CA LEU A 247 13.51 -14.77 44.27
C LEU A 247 13.93 -15.61 45.47
N VAL A 248 13.25 -16.74 45.70
CA VAL A 248 13.45 -17.58 46.88
C VAL A 248 14.24 -18.82 46.51
N SER A 249 15.42 -18.95 47.08
CA SER A 249 16.25 -20.16 47.01
C SER A 249 16.18 -20.96 48.30
N ASP A 250 16.37 -22.27 48.21
CA ASP A 250 16.63 -23.10 49.39
C ASP A 250 17.89 -22.57 50.13
N PRO A 251 17.94 -22.63 51.47
CA PRO A 251 19.06 -22.10 52.24
C PRO A 251 20.34 -22.86 51.92
N VAL A 252 21.22 -22.23 51.14
CA VAL A 252 22.53 -22.79 50.77
C VAL A 252 23.42 -22.77 52.00
N SER A 253 23.60 -23.93 52.62
CA SER A 253 24.53 -24.12 53.73
C SER A 253 25.97 -23.87 53.27
N GLY A 254 26.44 -22.65 53.43
CA GLY A 254 27.74 -22.19 52.93
C GLY A 254 27.66 -21.58 51.54
N PHE A 255 27.09 -20.36 51.44
CA PHE A 255 27.48 -19.44 50.37
C PHE A 255 28.91 -18.98 50.66
N ASP A 256 29.87 -19.79 50.23
CA ASP A 256 31.28 -19.55 50.44
C ASP A 256 31.73 -18.41 49.50
N TYR A 257 31.65 -17.17 49.99
CA TYR A 257 32.12 -15.99 49.26
C TYR A 257 33.62 -16.07 48.93
N GLU A 258 34.40 -16.91 49.64
CA GLU A 258 35.80 -17.20 49.35
C GLU A 258 35.97 -18.09 48.09
N ALA A 259 34.94 -18.86 47.69
CA ALA A 259 35.05 -19.87 46.63
C ALA A 259 34.81 -19.35 45.18
N ARG A 260 34.43 -18.08 45.00
CA ARG A 260 34.31 -17.42 43.66
C ARG A 260 35.02 -16.07 43.61
N ASP A 261 36.31 -16.16 43.90
CA ASP A 261 37.34 -15.12 43.99
C ASP A 261 37.66 -14.35 42.67
N GLY A 262 36.64 -13.90 41.93
CA GLY A 262 36.85 -13.30 40.60
C GLY A 262 35.75 -12.43 39.99
N LEU A 263 34.62 -12.21 40.69
CA LEU A 263 33.52 -11.36 40.16
C LEU A 263 33.23 -10.10 40.99
N PHE A 264 33.65 -10.04 42.25
CA PHE A 264 33.38 -8.90 43.15
C PHE A 264 34.64 -8.20 43.69
N TRP A 265 35.84 -8.75 43.46
CA TRP A 265 37.10 -8.09 43.76
C TRP A 265 37.55 -7.19 42.62
N THR A 266 37.44 -5.88 42.82
CA THR A 266 38.39 -4.91 42.28
C THR A 266 39.09 -4.26 43.48
N ASP A 267 40.39 -4.00 43.39
CA ASP A 267 41.32 -3.81 44.53
C ASP A 267 41.05 -2.63 45.48
N ASN A 268 39.93 -1.91 45.32
CA ASN A 268 39.63 -0.65 46.03
C ASN A 268 38.32 -0.66 46.85
N VAL A 269 37.62 -1.80 47.02
CA VAL A 269 36.36 -1.87 47.81
C VAL A 269 36.63 -2.05 49.33
N ASN A 270 37.57 -1.28 49.89
CA ASN A 270 37.94 -1.33 51.32
C ASN A 270 36.99 -0.54 52.26
N TYR A 271 35.77 -0.20 51.82
CA TYR A 271 34.79 0.57 52.59
C TYR A 271 33.63 -0.24 53.17
N LEU A 272 33.55 -1.54 52.87
CA LEU A 272 32.63 -2.48 53.50
C LEU A 272 33.48 -3.52 54.25
N ASN A 273 33.44 -3.46 55.58
CA ASN A 273 34.17 -4.38 56.45
C ASN A 273 33.49 -5.77 56.40
N TYR A 274 33.91 -6.62 55.47
CA TYR A 274 33.16 -7.80 55.02
C TYR A 274 33.24 -9.00 55.98
N ASP A 275 34.27 -9.04 56.83
CA ASP A 275 34.68 -10.17 57.68
C ASP A 275 33.62 -10.70 58.68
N ASN A 276 32.48 -10.02 58.84
CA ASN A 276 31.40 -10.39 59.77
C ASN A 276 30.02 -10.56 59.10
N ALA A 277 29.91 -10.46 57.78
CA ALA A 277 28.62 -10.41 57.08
C ALA A 277 28.28 -11.73 56.36
N THR A 278 27.71 -12.69 57.09
CA THR A 278 27.23 -13.96 56.50
C THR A 278 25.99 -13.79 55.61
N ASP A 279 25.24 -12.69 55.79
CA ASP A 279 23.90 -12.51 55.25
C ASP A 279 23.85 -11.29 54.30
N VAL A 280 24.44 -11.41 53.11
CA VAL A 280 24.33 -10.37 52.06
C VAL A 280 23.11 -10.65 51.18
N VAL A 281 22.28 -9.64 50.94
CA VAL A 281 21.12 -9.68 50.04
C VAL A 281 21.47 -8.98 48.72
N PRO A 282 21.70 -9.72 47.62
CA PRO A 282 21.88 -9.14 46.30
C PRO A 282 20.55 -8.56 45.78
N PHE A 283 20.62 -7.39 45.16
CA PHE A 283 19.47 -6.81 44.46
C PHE A 283 19.84 -6.15 43.13
N VAL A 284 18.84 -5.99 42.28
CA VAL A 284 18.91 -5.23 41.03
C VAL A 284 17.70 -4.31 40.92
N TYR A 285 17.94 -3.02 40.66
CA TYR A 285 16.89 -2.11 40.21
C TYR A 285 16.68 -2.25 38.69
N ALA A 286 15.65 -3.01 38.33
CA ALA A 286 15.19 -3.23 36.96
C ALA A 286 14.41 -1.99 36.48
N ARG A 287 15.04 -1.20 35.61
CA ARG A 287 14.44 0.02 35.05
C ARG A 287 14.60 0.12 33.55
N PHE A 288 13.63 0.77 32.89
CA PHE A 288 13.67 1.04 31.46
C PHE A 288 14.67 2.16 31.14
N TYR A 289 15.54 1.91 30.17
CA TYR A 289 16.44 2.89 29.58
C TYR A 289 16.03 3.16 28.13
N SER A 290 16.02 4.43 27.71
CA SER A 290 15.58 4.81 26.36
C SER A 290 16.56 4.41 25.27
N ASP A 291 17.83 4.21 25.64
CA ASP A 291 18.85 3.73 24.72
C ASP A 291 18.85 2.20 24.74
N PHE A 292 17.96 1.60 23.94
CA PHE A 292 17.89 0.15 23.73
C PHE A 292 19.04 -0.29 22.80
N THR A 293 20.27 -0.09 23.25
CA THR A 293 21.50 -0.40 22.50
C THR A 293 22.08 -1.75 22.88
N CYS A 294 22.84 -2.35 21.96
CA CYS A 294 23.59 -3.56 22.25
C CYS A 294 24.59 -3.33 23.39
N GLY A 295 24.57 -4.20 24.41
CA GLY A 295 25.38 -4.07 25.62
C GLY A 295 24.77 -3.17 26.70
N GLY A 296 23.64 -2.50 26.42
CA GLY A 296 22.84 -1.82 27.45
C GLY A 296 22.00 -2.82 28.25
N SER A 297 21.94 -2.63 29.58
CA SER A 297 21.17 -3.49 30.48
C SER A 297 19.66 -3.26 30.34
N GLN A 298 18.91 -4.30 29.98
CA GLN A 298 17.45 -4.29 29.93
C GLN A 298 16.82 -4.44 31.33
N PRO A 299 15.55 -4.04 31.52
CA PRO A 299 14.84 -4.27 32.78
C PRO A 299 14.81 -5.75 33.19
N PHE A 300 14.78 -6.66 32.22
CA PHE A 300 14.54 -8.09 32.42
C PHE A 300 15.77 -8.97 32.13
N ASP A 301 16.96 -8.39 31.86
CA ASP A 301 18.18 -9.17 31.55
C ASP A 301 18.59 -10.10 32.70
N TRP A 302 18.30 -9.70 33.95
CA TRP A 302 18.57 -10.50 35.14
C TRP A 302 17.90 -11.89 35.10
N VAL A 303 16.81 -12.07 34.34
CA VAL A 303 16.08 -13.35 34.25
C VAL A 303 16.91 -14.42 33.52
N CYS A 304 17.67 -14.06 32.49
CA CYS A 304 18.47 -14.98 31.67
C CYS A 304 19.98 -14.84 31.88
N SER A 305 20.40 -14.16 32.95
CA SER A 305 21.80 -13.86 33.23
C SER A 305 22.38 -14.86 34.23
N ASP A 306 23.45 -15.55 33.86
CA ASP A 306 24.23 -16.32 34.84
C ASP A 306 25.05 -15.34 35.71
N ASN A 307 24.88 -15.42 37.03
CA ASN A 307 25.49 -14.53 38.04
C ASN A 307 25.23 -13.01 37.85
N GLY A 308 24.09 -12.61 37.28
CA GLY A 308 23.69 -11.20 37.15
C GLY A 308 24.47 -10.36 36.12
N THR A 309 25.48 -10.94 35.47
CA THR A 309 26.23 -10.30 34.37
C THR A 309 25.36 -10.14 33.11
N ALA A 310 25.12 -8.90 32.67
CA ALA A 310 24.42 -8.65 31.42
C ALA A 310 25.20 -9.25 30.25
N THR A 311 24.59 -10.16 29.49
CA THR A 311 25.26 -10.83 28.37
C THR A 311 25.52 -9.84 27.23
N GLY A 312 26.73 -9.29 27.17
CA GLY A 312 27.13 -8.22 26.24
C GLY A 312 27.18 -8.58 24.74
N VAL A 313 26.42 -9.57 24.30
CA VAL A 313 26.36 -10.04 22.91
C VAL A 313 25.00 -9.68 22.30
N CYS A 314 25.01 -8.81 21.28
CA CYS A 314 23.82 -8.21 20.68
C CYS A 314 22.73 -9.19 20.22
N ASP A 315 23.08 -10.45 19.94
CA ASP A 315 22.14 -11.44 19.39
C ASP A 315 21.48 -12.33 20.47
N ARG A 316 21.85 -12.20 21.75
CA ARG A 316 21.25 -12.94 22.89
C ARG A 316 20.53 -12.00 23.85
N VAL A 317 19.27 -11.68 23.56
CA VAL A 317 18.37 -10.96 24.48
C VAL A 317 17.44 -11.98 25.14
N CYS A 318 17.09 -11.77 26.41
CA CYS A 318 16.31 -12.74 27.19
C CYS A 318 14.88 -12.98 26.64
N ASP A 319 14.28 -12.02 25.94
CA ASP A 319 12.98 -12.14 25.27
C ASP A 319 13.06 -12.77 23.87
N ASP A 320 14.24 -13.21 23.42
CA ASP A 320 14.37 -14.01 22.21
C ASP A 320 13.81 -15.42 22.43
N PRO A 321 13.00 -15.97 21.51
CA PRO A 321 12.40 -17.30 21.68
C PRO A 321 13.41 -18.42 21.97
N ALA A 322 14.61 -18.35 21.39
CA ALA A 322 15.63 -19.37 21.63
C ALA A 322 16.19 -19.26 23.06
N VAL A 323 16.54 -18.04 23.49
CA VAL A 323 17.10 -17.78 24.83
C VAL A 323 16.07 -18.06 25.92
N LEU A 324 14.83 -17.59 25.74
CA LEU A 324 13.73 -17.87 26.65
C LEU A 324 13.43 -19.37 26.74
N SER A 325 13.44 -20.09 25.62
CA SER A 325 13.27 -21.56 25.64
C SER A 325 14.41 -22.27 26.38
N GLN A 326 15.65 -21.76 26.26
CA GLN A 326 16.79 -22.29 26.99
C GLN A 326 16.62 -22.08 28.50
N ALA A 327 16.29 -20.85 28.93
CA ALA A 327 16.04 -20.52 30.33
C ALA A 327 14.90 -21.37 30.94
N LEU A 328 13.78 -21.51 30.24
CA LEU A 328 12.64 -22.34 30.67
C LEU A 328 12.92 -23.85 30.66
N SER A 329 13.95 -24.31 29.94
CA SER A 329 14.36 -25.71 29.88
C SER A 329 15.46 -26.08 30.88
N ASN A 330 16.11 -25.08 31.49
CA ASN A 330 17.18 -25.31 32.43
C ASN A 330 16.61 -25.91 33.73
N LYS A 331 17.34 -26.86 34.33
CA LYS A 331 16.91 -27.51 35.58
C LYS A 331 17.22 -26.67 36.81
N THR A 332 18.20 -25.78 36.69
CA THR A 332 18.67 -24.86 37.73
C THR A 332 18.54 -23.44 37.20
N TRP A 333 17.88 -22.54 37.92
CA TRP A 333 17.72 -21.13 37.55
C TRP A 333 18.45 -20.26 38.56
N THR A 334 19.66 -19.82 38.19
CA THR A 334 20.61 -19.17 39.11
C THR A 334 20.93 -17.71 38.72
N PRO A 335 19.94 -16.80 38.66
CA PRO A 335 20.14 -15.43 38.18
C PRO A 335 21.14 -14.62 39.04
N PHE A 336 21.25 -14.95 40.33
CA PHE A 336 22.24 -14.37 41.26
C PHE A 336 23.18 -15.42 41.87
N GLY A 337 23.32 -16.57 41.21
CA GLY A 337 24.18 -17.69 41.65
C GLY A 337 23.52 -18.70 42.60
N ALA A 338 22.46 -18.32 43.33
CA ALA A 338 21.61 -19.23 44.10
C ALA A 338 20.51 -19.85 43.21
N ASP A 339 20.17 -21.13 43.41
CA ASP A 339 19.14 -21.81 42.61
C ASP A 339 17.73 -21.44 43.12
N VAL A 340 16.92 -20.82 42.27
CA VAL A 340 15.64 -20.21 42.64
C VAL A 340 14.52 -21.24 42.51
N SER A 341 14.04 -21.73 43.65
CA SER A 341 12.94 -22.70 43.77
C SER A 341 11.60 -22.10 43.29
N TYR A 342 11.30 -20.87 43.71
CA TYR A 342 10.09 -20.13 43.33
C TYR A 342 10.31 -18.61 43.49
N CYS A 343 9.35 -17.80 43.07
CA CYS A 343 9.39 -16.37 43.34
C CYS A 343 8.06 -15.83 43.89
N LEU A 344 8.16 -14.77 44.69
CA LEU A 344 7.03 -14.04 45.25
C LEU A 344 6.98 -12.67 44.57
N ALA A 345 6.04 -12.52 43.64
CA ALA A 345 5.87 -11.32 42.84
C ALA A 345 4.83 -10.38 43.47
N GLU A 346 5.14 -9.08 43.56
CA GLU A 346 4.18 -8.06 43.96
C GLU A 346 3.21 -7.80 42.79
N PRO A 347 1.91 -8.13 42.91
CA PRO A 347 0.95 -7.84 41.87
C PRO A 347 0.79 -6.33 41.67
N SER A 348 0.67 -5.91 40.42
CA SER A 348 0.43 -4.52 40.04
C SER A 348 -0.85 -4.42 39.24
N GLU A 349 -1.63 -3.37 39.45
CA GLU A 349 -2.72 -3.03 38.55
C GLU A 349 -2.13 -2.61 37.20
N GLU A 350 -2.35 -3.41 36.15
CA GLU A 350 -2.02 -3.01 34.79
C GLU A 350 -2.94 -1.87 34.36
N GLN A 351 -2.38 -0.66 34.29
CA GLN A 351 -3.12 0.53 33.90
C GLN A 351 -2.92 0.85 32.41
N CYS A 352 -4.03 1.11 31.75
CA CYS A 352 -4.05 1.54 30.36
C CYS A 352 -5.20 2.52 30.12
N SER A 353 -5.08 3.31 29.06
CA SER A 353 -6.12 4.23 28.64
C SER A 353 -6.26 4.27 27.13
N LEU A 354 -7.50 4.16 26.64
CA LEU A 354 -7.83 4.54 25.28
C LEU A 354 -8.06 6.06 25.27
N GLN A 355 -7.23 6.77 24.52
CA GLN A 355 -7.27 8.23 24.42
C GLN A 355 -7.78 8.70 23.05
N PHE A 356 -8.31 9.91 23.03
CA PHE A 356 -8.87 10.56 21.84
C PHE A 356 -8.33 11.97 21.67
N SER A 357 -7.80 12.27 20.48
CA SER A 357 -7.26 13.59 20.15
C SER A 357 -8.34 14.50 19.57
N VAL A 358 -8.83 15.45 20.37
CA VAL A 358 -9.86 16.42 19.97
C VAL A 358 -9.42 17.25 18.77
N SER A 359 -8.17 17.72 18.76
CA SER A 359 -7.61 18.53 17.67
C SER A 359 -7.59 17.77 16.33
N ILE A 360 -7.22 16.49 16.36
CA ILE A 360 -7.21 15.63 15.17
C ILE A 360 -8.65 15.31 14.73
N ALA A 361 -9.55 15.04 15.66
CA ALA A 361 -10.96 14.78 15.36
C ALA A 361 -11.64 15.99 14.68
N ILE A 362 -11.41 17.21 15.19
CA ILE A 362 -11.89 18.46 14.58
C ILE A 362 -11.34 18.60 13.15
N LEU A 363 -10.04 18.35 12.94
CA LEU A 363 -9.43 18.38 11.60
C LEU A 363 -10.10 17.38 10.65
N VAL A 364 -10.33 16.14 11.08
CA VAL A 364 -11.02 15.11 10.27
C VAL A 364 -12.46 15.53 9.94
N ILE A 365 -13.19 16.13 10.90
CA ILE A 365 -14.54 16.66 10.70
C ILE A 365 -14.55 17.79 9.66
N VAL A 366 -13.62 18.75 9.75
CA VAL A 366 -13.51 19.85 8.77
C VAL A 366 -13.17 19.33 7.37
N LEU A 367 -12.21 18.40 7.25
CA LEU A 367 -11.86 17.79 5.97
C LEU A 367 -13.04 17.01 5.35
N ASN A 368 -13.81 16.30 6.17
CA ASN A 368 -15.01 15.59 5.74
C ASN A 368 -16.17 16.54 5.38
N LEU A 369 -16.34 17.67 6.06
CA LEU A 369 -17.31 18.69 5.69
C LEU A 369 -16.98 19.34 4.34
N VAL A 370 -15.70 19.64 4.09
CA VAL A 370 -15.23 20.12 2.78
C VAL A 370 -15.50 19.07 1.69
N LYS A 371 -15.16 17.79 1.92
CA LYS A 371 -15.47 16.69 1.01
C LYS A 371 -16.96 16.59 0.70
N LEU A 372 -17.81 16.54 1.73
CA LEU A 372 -19.26 16.45 1.60
C LEU A 372 -19.81 17.60 0.76
N THR A 373 -19.40 18.83 1.07
CA THR A 373 -19.80 20.04 0.35
C THR A 373 -19.41 19.95 -1.13
N VAL A 374 -18.16 19.60 -1.43
CA VAL A 374 -17.68 19.53 -2.82
C VAL A 374 -18.30 18.36 -3.59
N MET A 375 -18.55 17.21 -2.95
CA MET A 375 -19.28 16.09 -3.57
C MET A 375 -20.72 16.47 -3.91
N ALA A 376 -21.44 17.13 -2.99
CA ALA A 376 -22.78 17.65 -3.24
C ALA A 376 -22.81 18.69 -4.38
N LEU A 377 -21.89 19.66 -4.38
CA LEU A 377 -21.74 20.64 -5.47
C LEU A 377 -21.41 19.96 -6.81
N THR A 378 -20.67 18.84 -6.80
CA THR A 378 -20.37 18.04 -8.00
C THR A 378 -21.63 17.40 -8.61
N VAL A 379 -22.57 16.93 -7.79
CA VAL A 379 -23.84 16.35 -8.27
C VAL A 379 -24.78 17.41 -8.85
N VAL A 380 -24.84 18.58 -8.21
CA VAL A 380 -25.86 19.62 -8.47
C VAL A 380 -25.41 20.68 -9.48
N PHE A 381 -24.17 21.20 -9.40
CA PHE A 381 -23.76 22.44 -10.09
C PHE A 381 -22.56 22.32 -11.05
N ALA A 382 -21.80 21.21 -11.00
CA ALA A 382 -20.60 21.07 -11.83
C ALA A 382 -20.87 20.99 -13.35
N PHE A 383 -22.06 20.49 -13.74
CA PHE A 383 -22.45 20.23 -15.12
C PHE A 383 -23.87 20.71 -15.39
N ASP A 384 -24.04 21.28 -16.58
CA ASP A 384 -25.32 21.82 -17.03
C ASP A 384 -26.19 20.67 -17.55
N LYS A 385 -27.52 20.83 -17.58
CA LYS A 385 -28.43 19.70 -17.86
C LYS A 385 -28.28 19.14 -19.27
N ASP A 386 -28.00 20.02 -20.24
CA ASP A 386 -27.99 19.72 -21.67
C ASP A 386 -26.58 19.43 -22.22
N ASP A 387 -25.53 19.60 -21.40
CA ASP A 387 -24.13 19.28 -21.73
C ASP A 387 -23.48 18.42 -20.62
N PRO A 388 -23.93 17.15 -20.46
CA PRO A 388 -23.42 16.25 -19.43
C PRO A 388 -21.95 15.82 -19.69
N PRO A 389 -21.22 15.39 -18.64
CA PRO A 389 -19.86 14.91 -18.80
C PRO A 389 -19.80 13.58 -19.55
N LEU A 390 -18.80 13.45 -20.41
CA LEU A 390 -18.50 12.23 -21.17
C LEU A 390 -17.55 11.36 -20.34
N LEU A 391 -18.14 10.50 -19.51
CA LEU A 391 -17.47 9.77 -18.43
C LEU A 391 -17.00 8.37 -18.82
N THR A 392 -17.56 7.81 -19.88
CA THR A 392 -17.10 6.55 -20.49
C THR A 392 -16.74 6.79 -21.95
N MET A 393 -15.99 5.87 -22.55
CA MET A 393 -15.82 5.86 -24.00
C MET A 393 -17.16 5.71 -24.75
N GLY A 394 -18.12 4.97 -24.17
CA GLY A 394 -19.46 4.81 -24.74
C GLY A 394 -20.29 6.10 -24.73
N ASP A 395 -20.12 6.97 -23.73
CA ASP A 395 -20.76 8.30 -23.73
C ASP A 395 -20.27 9.14 -24.91
N ALA A 396 -18.95 9.13 -25.16
CA ALA A 396 -18.37 9.84 -26.30
C ALA A 396 -18.83 9.26 -27.64
N VAL A 397 -18.77 7.93 -27.84
CA VAL A 397 -19.27 7.29 -29.07
C VAL A 397 -20.76 7.62 -29.28
N ALA A 398 -21.58 7.57 -28.24
CA ALA A 398 -22.99 7.93 -28.34
C ALA A 398 -23.20 9.40 -28.74
N SER A 399 -22.44 10.32 -28.16
CA SER A 399 -22.51 11.75 -28.46
C SER A 399 -22.00 12.10 -29.85
N PHE A 400 -20.94 11.45 -30.33
CA PHE A 400 -20.43 11.65 -31.69
C PHE A 400 -21.31 11.01 -32.77
N LEU A 401 -21.96 9.86 -32.51
CA LEU A 401 -22.91 9.27 -33.48
C LEU A 401 -24.20 10.08 -33.61
N ASP A 402 -24.69 10.70 -32.53
CA ASP A 402 -25.87 11.55 -32.61
C ASP A 402 -25.58 12.90 -33.27
N LYS A 403 -24.44 13.52 -32.91
CA LYS A 403 -23.90 14.73 -33.53
C LYS A 403 -22.42 14.53 -33.90
N PRO A 404 -22.12 14.19 -35.16
CA PRO A 404 -20.75 14.05 -35.66
C PRO A 404 -19.86 15.29 -35.40
N ASP A 405 -18.55 15.08 -35.44
CA ASP A 405 -17.55 16.14 -35.27
C ASP A 405 -16.86 16.43 -36.60
N ASP A 406 -17.26 17.53 -37.22
CA ASP A 406 -16.79 18.00 -38.53
C ASP A 406 -15.25 18.09 -38.60
N THR A 407 -14.58 18.40 -37.49
CA THR A 407 -13.11 18.51 -37.45
C THR A 407 -12.39 17.17 -37.63
N SER A 408 -13.10 16.05 -37.41
CA SER A 408 -12.59 14.68 -37.50
C SER A 408 -13.03 13.94 -38.77
N GLN A 409 -13.74 14.61 -39.68
CA GLN A 409 -14.23 14.03 -40.94
C GLN A 409 -13.05 13.57 -41.82
N ALA A 410 -13.20 12.40 -42.45
CA ALA A 410 -12.19 11.74 -43.28
C ALA A 410 -10.82 11.52 -42.57
N MET A 411 -10.85 11.31 -41.25
CA MET A 411 -9.69 10.92 -40.43
C MET A 411 -9.77 9.46 -39.97
N CYS A 412 -10.51 8.60 -40.68
CA CYS A 412 -10.73 7.22 -40.25
C CYS A 412 -9.41 6.50 -39.90
N LEU A 413 -9.51 5.50 -39.01
CA LEU A 413 -8.38 4.64 -38.62
C LEU A 413 -7.20 5.40 -37.96
N VAL A 414 -7.41 6.62 -37.46
CA VAL A 414 -6.36 7.37 -36.74
C VAL A 414 -6.07 6.79 -35.33
N PRO A 415 -4.85 6.31 -35.04
CA PRO A 415 -4.47 5.90 -33.69
C PRO A 415 -4.21 7.12 -32.80
N ALA A 416 -4.52 7.01 -31.51
CA ALA A 416 -4.27 8.08 -30.54
C ALA A 416 -2.80 8.49 -30.43
N SER A 417 -1.87 7.59 -30.70
CA SER A 417 -0.44 7.89 -30.77
C SER A 417 -0.10 8.86 -31.91
N ARG A 418 -0.80 8.79 -33.06
CA ARG A 418 -0.62 9.71 -34.20
C ARG A 418 -1.17 11.10 -33.87
N VAL A 419 -2.36 11.18 -33.26
CA VAL A 419 -2.92 12.45 -32.75
C VAL A 419 -1.96 13.10 -31.75
N LYS A 420 -1.52 12.35 -30.73
CA LYS A 420 -0.61 12.83 -29.68
C LYS A 420 0.79 13.20 -30.18
N LYS A 421 1.28 12.58 -31.28
CA LYS A 421 2.58 12.89 -31.91
C LYS A 421 2.53 14.12 -32.82
N LEU A 422 1.44 14.32 -33.56
CA LEU A 422 1.32 15.42 -34.53
C LEU A 422 0.75 16.70 -33.90
N GLY A 423 -0.13 16.58 -32.90
CA GLY A 423 -0.79 17.71 -32.27
C GLY A 423 -1.52 18.59 -33.28
N THR A 424 -1.45 19.91 -33.11
CA THR A 424 -2.08 20.91 -34.01
C THR A 424 -1.72 20.71 -35.50
N ARG A 425 -0.55 20.13 -35.81
CA ARG A 425 -0.14 19.82 -37.21
C ARG A 425 -1.06 18.81 -37.90
N LEU A 426 -1.90 18.08 -37.15
CA LEU A 426 -2.92 17.18 -37.70
C LEU A 426 -4.07 17.96 -38.38
N TRP A 427 -4.37 19.18 -37.91
CA TRP A 427 -5.47 19.99 -38.43
C TRP A 427 -5.04 20.98 -39.52
N HIS A 428 -3.79 21.45 -39.50
CA HIS A 428 -3.28 22.46 -40.45
C HIS A 428 -2.64 21.92 -41.73
N ARG A 429 -2.69 20.60 -41.98
CA ARG A 429 -2.08 19.98 -43.15
C ARG A 429 -3.04 18.94 -43.71
N ASP A 430 -3.55 19.12 -44.94
CA ASP A 430 -4.47 18.13 -45.52
C ASP A 430 -3.82 16.75 -45.68
N SER A 431 -2.50 16.72 -45.92
CA SER A 431 -1.69 15.49 -45.84
C SER A 431 -1.51 14.92 -44.41
N ALA A 432 -2.23 15.42 -43.40
CA ALA A 432 -2.37 14.76 -42.10
C ALA A 432 -3.70 13.99 -41.94
N LYS A 433 -4.76 14.41 -42.65
CA LYS A 433 -5.98 13.61 -42.97
C LYS A 433 -5.69 12.49 -43.99
N ARG A 434 -4.43 12.05 -44.05
CA ARG A 434 -3.97 11.01 -44.97
C ARG A 434 -4.60 9.69 -44.60
N ILE A 435 -5.31 9.15 -45.59
CA ILE A 435 -5.70 7.75 -45.78
C ILE A 435 -4.62 6.83 -45.19
N VAL A 436 -5.05 5.83 -44.40
CA VAL A 436 -4.13 4.96 -43.65
C VAL A 436 -4.23 3.52 -44.16
N GLU A 437 -3.10 2.95 -44.54
CA GLU A 437 -2.99 1.52 -44.81
C GLU A 437 -3.24 0.73 -43.52
N TYR A 438 -4.16 -0.23 -43.52
CA TYR A 438 -4.42 -1.06 -42.37
C TYR A 438 -3.38 -2.20 -42.26
N PRO A 439 -2.50 -2.22 -41.22
CA PRO A 439 -1.36 -3.13 -41.20
C PRO A 439 -1.70 -4.58 -40.81
N GLY A 440 -2.96 -4.86 -40.39
CA GLY A 440 -3.49 -6.20 -40.09
C GLY A 440 -2.93 -6.94 -38.87
N ASN A 441 -1.65 -6.74 -38.53
CA ASN A 441 -0.90 -7.55 -37.56
C ASN A 441 -0.74 -6.87 -36.18
N LEU A 442 -1.75 -6.13 -35.72
CA LEU A 442 -1.70 -5.42 -34.44
C LEU A 442 -2.38 -6.22 -33.33
N TYR A 443 -1.60 -7.07 -32.65
CA TYR A 443 -1.90 -7.58 -31.30
C TYR A 443 -1.07 -6.83 -30.23
N PRO A 444 -1.26 -5.50 -30.03
CA PRO A 444 -0.48 -4.74 -29.06
C PRO A 444 -0.72 -5.27 -27.65
N SER A 445 0.30 -5.28 -26.79
CA SER A 445 0.08 -5.56 -25.38
C SER A 445 -0.72 -4.42 -24.73
N TRP A 446 -1.42 -4.71 -23.63
CA TRP A 446 -2.25 -3.74 -22.92
C TRP A 446 -1.47 -2.49 -22.48
N SER A 447 -0.16 -2.60 -22.24
CA SER A 447 0.73 -1.49 -21.91
C SER A 447 0.65 -0.33 -22.91
N ARG A 448 0.48 -0.61 -24.22
CA ARG A 448 0.36 0.38 -25.30
C ARG A 448 -0.93 1.20 -25.25
N ALA A 449 -1.91 0.80 -24.44
CA ALA A 449 -3.09 1.62 -24.15
C ALA A 449 -2.76 2.85 -23.30
N VAL A 450 -1.67 2.80 -22.55
CA VAL A 450 -1.29 3.83 -21.58
C VAL A 450 -0.08 4.62 -22.10
N SER A 451 0.02 5.91 -21.76
CA SER A 451 1.20 6.69 -22.11
C SER A 451 2.44 6.22 -21.33
N PRO A 452 3.65 6.21 -21.93
CA PRO A 452 4.89 5.86 -21.23
C PRO A 452 5.13 6.68 -19.97
N ARG A 453 4.72 7.97 -19.97
CA ARG A 453 4.83 8.83 -18.78
C ARG A 453 4.02 8.30 -17.58
N ARG A 454 2.81 7.77 -17.79
CA ARG A 454 1.99 7.19 -16.70
C ARG A 454 2.63 5.91 -16.17
N TRP A 455 3.18 5.06 -17.05
CA TRP A 455 3.95 3.88 -16.65
C TRP A 455 5.18 4.24 -15.83
N VAL A 456 6.02 5.14 -16.34
CA VAL A 456 7.27 5.57 -15.68
C VAL A 456 6.98 6.19 -14.32
N VAL A 457 6.01 7.11 -14.21
CA VAL A 457 5.66 7.73 -12.91
C VAL A 457 5.12 6.69 -11.93
N CYS A 458 4.22 5.80 -12.36
CA CYS A 458 3.69 4.75 -11.48
C CYS A 458 4.80 3.79 -11.00
N LEU A 459 5.63 3.29 -11.91
CA LEU A 459 6.69 2.33 -11.58
C LEU A 459 7.77 2.99 -10.73
N LEU A 460 8.20 4.23 -11.02
CA LEU A 460 9.18 4.94 -10.20
C LEU A 460 8.66 5.19 -8.78
N LEU A 461 7.41 5.60 -8.61
CA LEU A 461 6.83 5.81 -7.27
C LEU A 461 6.68 4.49 -6.50
N TYR A 462 6.28 3.40 -7.16
CA TYR A 462 6.22 2.07 -6.53
C TYR A 462 7.61 1.53 -6.16
N ILE A 463 8.60 1.65 -7.06
CA ILE A 463 9.98 1.22 -6.81
C ILE A 463 10.60 2.08 -5.70
N ALA A 464 10.37 3.40 -5.69
CA ALA A 464 10.82 4.26 -4.61
C ALA A 464 10.19 3.87 -3.28
N ALA A 465 8.87 3.65 -3.21
CA ALA A 465 8.19 3.22 -1.99
C ALA A 465 8.69 1.85 -1.48
N LEU A 466 8.87 0.87 -2.37
CA LEU A 466 9.40 -0.46 -2.02
C LEU A 466 10.88 -0.40 -1.61
N ALA A 467 11.71 0.42 -2.27
CA ALA A 467 13.10 0.64 -1.89
C ALA A 467 13.20 1.36 -0.53
N THR A 468 12.35 2.35 -0.28
CA THR A 468 12.23 3.02 1.02
C THR A 468 11.81 2.04 2.12
N ALA A 469 10.76 1.23 1.90
CA ALA A 469 10.33 0.21 2.86
C ALA A 469 11.42 -0.85 3.11
N THR A 470 12.12 -1.32 2.06
CA THR A 470 13.24 -2.26 2.17
C THR A 470 14.43 -1.64 2.90
N GLY A 471 14.70 -0.35 2.67
CA GLY A 471 15.72 0.42 3.38
C GLY A 471 15.40 0.58 4.87
N TYR A 472 14.16 0.96 5.20
CA TYR A 472 13.70 1.02 6.59
C TYR A 472 13.75 -0.36 7.27
N LEU A 473 13.32 -1.44 6.60
CA LEU A 473 13.44 -2.80 7.12
C LEU A 473 14.91 -3.17 7.35
N SER A 474 15.81 -2.83 6.41
CA SER A 474 17.24 -3.14 6.52
C SER A 474 17.92 -2.36 7.65
N THR A 475 17.60 -1.07 7.81
CA THR A 475 18.11 -0.24 8.92
C THR A 475 17.53 -0.69 10.25
N GLY A 476 16.22 -0.98 10.30
CA GLY A 476 15.55 -1.53 11.48
C GLY A 476 16.17 -2.87 11.91
N LEU A 477 16.34 -3.83 11.00
CA LEU A 477 17.00 -5.11 11.31
C LEU A 477 18.48 -4.99 11.71
N ARG A 478 19.16 -3.89 11.37
CA ARG A 478 20.53 -3.60 11.83
C ARG A 478 20.56 -2.94 13.22
N ALA A 479 19.59 -2.09 13.53
CA ALA A 479 19.45 -1.43 14.82
C ALA A 479 18.80 -2.34 15.88
N MET A 480 17.96 -3.28 15.45
CA MET A 480 17.27 -4.25 16.30
C MET A 480 18.26 -5.19 17.00
N VAL A 481 18.14 -5.23 18.32
CA VAL A 481 18.88 -6.16 19.20
C VAL A 481 18.16 -7.52 19.23
N GLY A 482 18.91 -8.59 19.45
CA GLY A 482 18.45 -9.99 19.45
C GLY A 482 18.48 -10.66 18.08
N SER A 483 17.96 -11.89 18.03
CA SER A 483 17.96 -12.70 16.81
C SER A 483 17.15 -12.03 15.69
N LYS A 484 17.67 -12.13 14.47
CA LYS A 484 17.05 -11.61 13.24
C LYS A 484 16.35 -12.72 12.44
N THR A 485 16.17 -13.89 13.07
CA THR A 485 15.47 -15.04 12.49
C THR A 485 13.97 -14.78 12.39
N LEU A 486 13.30 -15.38 11.40
CA LEU A 486 11.87 -15.19 11.18
C LEU A 486 11.01 -15.53 12.41
N SER A 487 11.44 -16.50 13.24
CA SER A 487 10.79 -16.85 14.51
C SER A 487 10.81 -15.69 15.51
N SER A 488 11.97 -15.05 15.69
CA SER A 488 12.14 -13.89 16.59
C SER A 488 11.45 -12.62 16.06
N LEU A 489 11.39 -12.43 14.73
CA LEU A 489 10.57 -11.37 14.13
C LEU A 489 9.07 -11.61 14.32
N TRP A 490 8.64 -12.88 14.35
CA TRP A 490 7.25 -13.25 14.56
C TRP A 490 6.82 -13.16 16.02
N SER A 491 7.70 -13.47 16.98
CA SER A 491 7.40 -13.39 18.42
C SER A 491 7.18 -11.97 18.93
N ILE A 492 7.73 -10.95 18.25
CA ILE A 492 7.41 -9.54 18.51
C ILE A 492 5.97 -9.22 18.09
N GLY A 493 5.50 -9.79 16.97
CA GLY A 493 4.15 -9.61 16.45
C GLY A 493 3.94 -8.38 15.57
N PHE A 494 2.66 -8.11 15.26
CA PHE A 494 2.19 -7.00 14.44
C PHE A 494 1.71 -5.87 15.36
N GLY A 495 2.18 -4.64 15.16
CA GLY A 495 1.75 -3.48 15.95
C GLY A 495 2.12 -3.48 17.45
N SER A 496 2.71 -4.55 17.98
CA SER A 496 3.06 -4.68 19.40
C SER A 496 4.24 -3.79 19.79
N PRO A 497 4.16 -2.99 20.87
CA PRO A 497 5.31 -2.26 21.39
C PRO A 497 6.34 -3.25 21.99
N SER A 498 7.57 -3.21 21.49
CA SER A 498 8.72 -3.94 22.03
C SER A 498 9.93 -3.02 22.07
N GLY A 499 10.72 -3.07 23.15
CA GLY A 499 11.97 -2.32 23.27
C GLY A 499 12.92 -2.56 22.09
N ARG A 500 12.93 -3.79 21.55
CA ARG A 500 13.76 -4.21 20.41
C ARG A 500 13.49 -3.47 19.11
N THR A 501 12.32 -2.82 18.99
CA THR A 501 11.88 -2.15 17.76
C THR A 501 11.31 -0.75 17.99
N LEU A 502 11.81 -0.04 19.01
CA LEU A 502 11.58 1.39 19.18
C LEU A 502 12.52 2.22 18.31
N ILE A 503 12.06 3.41 17.87
CA ILE A 503 12.90 4.40 17.21
C ILE A 503 13.49 5.32 18.29
N THR A 504 14.78 5.17 18.58
CA THR A 504 15.49 5.86 19.66
C THR A 504 16.09 7.19 19.22
N SER A 505 15.31 8.05 18.56
CA SER A 505 15.75 9.42 18.23
C SER A 505 15.75 10.31 19.48
N SER A 506 16.86 10.30 20.23
CA SER A 506 17.18 11.24 21.33
C SER A 506 15.98 11.57 22.24
N ALA A 507 15.51 10.57 22.99
CA ALA A 507 14.32 10.68 23.84
C ALA A 507 14.51 11.68 24.99
N SER A 508 14.07 12.94 24.82
CA SER A 508 13.91 13.93 25.90
C SER A 508 13.08 15.18 25.54
N GLU A 509 12.11 15.10 24.64
CA GLU A 509 11.07 16.14 24.51
C GLU A 509 9.68 15.56 24.81
N SER A 510 9.13 15.96 25.96
CA SER A 510 7.77 15.66 26.38
C SER A 510 6.83 16.81 26.00
N GLY A 511 5.57 16.47 25.70
CA GLY A 511 4.52 17.44 25.36
C GLY A 511 3.93 17.27 23.95
N THR A 512 2.91 18.08 23.65
CA THR A 512 2.05 17.94 22.47
C THR A 512 2.80 18.04 21.12
N SER A 513 3.90 18.80 21.05
CA SER A 513 4.74 18.90 19.85
C SER A 513 5.38 17.56 19.46
N SER A 514 5.94 16.85 20.45
CA SER A 514 6.59 15.55 20.28
C SER A 514 5.57 14.48 19.86
N LEU A 515 4.37 14.49 20.45
CA LEU A 515 3.27 13.61 20.03
C LEU A 515 2.87 13.86 18.56
N ILE A 516 2.69 15.13 18.15
CA ILE A 516 2.34 15.47 16.77
C ILE A 516 3.44 15.05 15.79
N ALA A 517 4.71 15.24 16.13
CA ALA A 517 5.84 14.82 15.30
C ALA A 517 5.85 13.30 15.06
N ASN A 518 5.71 12.51 16.12
CA ASN A 518 5.62 11.05 16.03
C ASN A 518 4.37 10.58 15.25
N VAL A 519 3.22 11.21 15.46
CA VAL A 519 1.98 10.96 14.69
C VAL A 519 2.19 11.19 13.18
N VAL A 520 2.82 12.30 12.79
CA VAL A 520 3.11 12.61 11.39
C VAL A 520 4.12 11.62 10.82
N LEU A 521 5.16 11.25 11.57
CA LEU A 521 6.16 10.26 11.15
C LEU A 521 5.50 8.88 10.90
N ALA A 522 4.74 8.37 11.87
CA ALA A 522 4.06 7.08 11.79
C ALA A 522 3.11 6.98 10.59
N ASN A 523 2.40 8.08 10.26
CA ASN A 523 1.40 8.09 9.20
C ASN A 523 1.89 8.63 7.85
N THR A 524 3.12 9.14 7.72
CA THR A 524 3.67 9.56 6.43
C THR A 524 3.61 8.46 5.35
N PRO A 525 3.87 7.17 5.65
CA PRO A 525 3.63 6.07 4.72
C PRO A 525 2.18 5.96 4.20
N GLN A 526 1.17 6.32 4.99
CA GLN A 526 -0.25 6.29 4.60
C GLN A 526 -0.56 7.31 3.50
N LEU A 527 0.09 8.47 3.54
CA LEU A 527 0.01 9.49 2.49
C LEU A 527 0.64 8.97 1.18
N ILE A 528 1.78 8.27 1.26
CA ILE A 528 2.43 7.65 0.09
C ILE A 528 1.49 6.61 -0.55
N LEU A 529 0.90 5.71 0.23
CA LEU A 529 -0.09 4.75 -0.27
C LEU A 529 -1.29 5.43 -0.96
N SER A 530 -1.79 6.52 -0.37
CA SER A 530 -2.89 7.32 -0.93
C SER A 530 -2.55 7.92 -2.31
N LEU A 531 -1.30 8.32 -2.52
CA LEU A 531 -0.81 8.82 -3.81
C LEU A 531 -0.61 7.67 -4.82
N LEU A 532 -0.07 6.53 -4.38
CA LEU A 532 0.09 5.34 -5.22
C LEU A 532 -1.26 4.83 -5.74
N TYR A 533 -2.32 4.87 -4.92
CA TYR A 533 -3.69 4.52 -5.29
C TYR A 533 -4.16 5.19 -6.59
N PHE A 534 -3.95 6.50 -6.75
CA PHE A 534 -4.35 7.22 -7.96
C PHE A 534 -3.61 6.73 -9.21
N THR A 535 -2.34 6.35 -9.08
CA THR A 535 -1.50 5.96 -10.22
C THR A 535 -1.86 4.58 -10.77
N TYR A 536 -1.92 3.54 -9.93
CA TYR A 536 -2.27 2.19 -10.40
C TYR A 536 -3.74 2.09 -10.84
N ASN A 537 -4.66 2.75 -10.14
CA ASN A 537 -6.07 2.80 -10.54
C ASN A 537 -6.21 3.49 -11.91
N GLY A 538 -5.42 4.53 -12.16
CA GLY A 538 -5.30 5.18 -13.47
C GLY A 538 -4.78 4.24 -14.57
N LEU A 539 -3.75 3.42 -14.29
CA LEU A 539 -3.22 2.43 -15.24
C LEU A 539 -4.28 1.39 -15.62
N PHE A 540 -4.89 0.71 -14.65
CA PHE A 540 -5.94 -0.29 -14.92
C PHE A 540 -7.14 0.31 -15.65
N THR A 541 -7.55 1.54 -15.29
CA THR A 541 -8.61 2.27 -15.99
C THR A 541 -8.30 2.46 -17.48
N CYS A 542 -7.08 2.88 -17.81
CA CYS A 542 -6.65 3.05 -19.21
C CYS A 542 -6.60 1.73 -19.99
N MET A 543 -6.04 0.68 -19.38
CA MET A 543 -5.93 -0.65 -20.01
C MET A 543 -7.31 -1.28 -20.27
N LEU A 544 -8.22 -1.19 -19.30
CA LEU A 544 -9.58 -1.73 -19.41
C LEU A 544 -10.44 -0.92 -20.39
N LEU A 545 -10.22 0.39 -20.53
CA LEU A 545 -10.85 1.20 -21.58
C LEU A 545 -10.41 0.76 -22.98
N ALA A 546 -9.12 0.58 -23.21
CA ALA A 546 -8.64 0.07 -24.49
C ALA A 546 -9.13 -1.37 -24.77
N HIS A 547 -9.21 -2.22 -23.75
CA HIS A 547 -9.82 -3.53 -23.90
C HIS A 547 -11.30 -3.45 -24.31
N GLU A 548 -12.09 -2.58 -23.67
CA GLU A 548 -13.49 -2.36 -24.03
C GLU A 548 -13.62 -1.84 -25.48
N TRP A 549 -12.84 -0.82 -25.85
CA TRP A 549 -12.74 -0.23 -27.20
C TRP A 549 -12.47 -1.29 -28.28
N THR A 550 -11.33 -1.99 -28.18
CA THR A 550 -10.94 -3.03 -29.14
C THR A 550 -11.99 -4.13 -29.28
N SER A 551 -12.76 -4.40 -28.23
CA SER A 551 -13.76 -5.46 -28.22
C SER A 551 -14.98 -5.22 -29.14
N TYR A 552 -15.20 -3.99 -29.64
CA TYR A 552 -16.21 -3.66 -30.65
C TYR A 552 -15.76 -3.97 -32.08
N SER A 553 -14.45 -4.16 -32.32
CA SER A 553 -13.95 -4.63 -33.62
C SER A 553 -14.09 -6.15 -33.81
N LEU A 554 -14.21 -6.91 -32.71
CA LEU A 554 -14.30 -8.37 -32.74
C LEU A 554 -15.74 -8.91 -32.74
N SER A 555 -16.69 -8.10 -32.30
CA SER A 555 -18.04 -8.56 -31.98
C SER A 555 -18.97 -7.37 -31.80
N ARG A 556 -20.18 -7.49 -32.35
CA ARG A 556 -21.26 -6.51 -32.19
C ARG A 556 -21.76 -6.43 -30.75
N LYS A 557 -21.77 -5.22 -30.16
CA LYS A 557 -22.04 -4.95 -28.73
C LYS A 557 -22.75 -3.63 -28.50
N SER A 558 -23.62 -3.58 -27.51
CA SER A 558 -24.24 -2.34 -27.04
C SER A 558 -23.28 -1.49 -26.20
N LEU A 559 -23.35 -0.17 -26.35
CA LEU A 559 -22.50 0.78 -25.62
C LEU A 559 -22.75 0.75 -24.11
N ARG A 560 -21.68 0.98 -23.34
CA ARG A 560 -21.74 1.23 -21.89
C ARG A 560 -21.64 2.73 -21.61
N VAL A 561 -22.73 3.30 -21.10
CA VAL A 561 -22.89 4.74 -20.85
C VAL A 561 -22.99 5.05 -19.36
N SER A 562 -22.64 6.27 -18.96
CA SER A 562 -22.77 6.78 -17.59
C SER A 562 -24.15 7.38 -17.28
N SER A 563 -25.01 7.53 -18.30
CA SER A 563 -26.39 7.97 -18.14
C SER A 563 -27.20 7.05 -17.22
N SER A 564 -28.08 7.64 -16.42
CA SER A 564 -29.09 6.94 -15.61
C SER A 564 -30.25 6.41 -16.46
N ARG A 565 -30.42 6.94 -17.68
CA ARG A 565 -31.43 6.55 -18.68
C ARG A 565 -30.71 6.10 -19.96
N PRO A 566 -30.20 4.86 -20.03
CA PRO A 566 -29.68 4.30 -21.28
C PRO A 566 -30.82 4.17 -22.30
N GLN A 567 -30.51 4.38 -23.57
CA GLN A 567 -31.49 4.33 -24.67
C GLN A 567 -31.33 3.03 -25.49
N GLY A 568 -32.46 2.41 -25.83
CA GLY A 568 -32.51 1.11 -26.51
C GLY A 568 -31.74 0.00 -25.78
N THR A 569 -30.72 -0.55 -26.44
CA THR A 569 -29.89 -1.66 -25.92
C THR A 569 -28.70 -1.22 -25.07
N GLN A 570 -28.47 0.10 -24.92
CA GLN A 570 -27.37 0.63 -24.11
C GLN A 570 -27.38 0.11 -22.67
N ARG A 571 -26.20 0.04 -22.06
CA ARG A 571 -26.01 -0.47 -20.69
C ARG A 571 -25.51 0.66 -19.80
N SER A 572 -26.28 1.03 -18.77
CA SER A 572 -25.80 1.95 -17.74
C SER A 572 -24.71 1.27 -16.90
N GLY A 573 -23.58 1.95 -16.70
CA GLY A 573 -22.49 1.51 -15.83
C GLY A 573 -22.54 2.14 -14.44
N TYR A 574 -22.39 1.33 -13.40
CA TYR A 574 -22.34 1.80 -12.00
C TYR A 574 -21.02 2.49 -11.63
N PHE A 575 -19.92 1.96 -12.16
CA PHE A 575 -18.58 2.55 -12.10
C PHE A 575 -18.23 3.14 -13.47
N LEU A 576 -17.55 4.29 -13.46
CA LEU A 576 -17.19 5.09 -14.64
C LEU A 576 -16.57 4.21 -15.73
N GLN A 577 -15.38 3.64 -15.48
CA GLN A 577 -14.67 2.84 -16.46
C GLN A 577 -14.25 1.45 -15.98
N LEU A 578 -14.11 1.25 -14.66
CA LEU A 578 -13.48 0.06 -14.10
C LEU A 578 -14.54 -0.94 -13.58
N PRO A 579 -14.64 -2.17 -14.13
CA PRO A 579 -15.66 -3.15 -13.69
C PRO A 579 -15.40 -3.70 -12.28
N PHE A 580 -16.46 -4.08 -11.55
CA PHE A 580 -16.38 -4.62 -10.18
C PHE A 580 -15.34 -5.74 -9.98
N ARG A 581 -15.19 -6.66 -10.95
CA ARG A 581 -14.21 -7.75 -10.91
C ARG A 581 -12.74 -7.29 -10.84
N PHE A 582 -12.46 -6.03 -11.15
CA PHE A 582 -11.16 -5.39 -10.92
C PHE A 582 -11.25 -4.37 -9.78
N GLY A 583 -12.34 -3.60 -9.69
CA GLY A 583 -12.49 -2.53 -8.69
C GLY A 583 -12.50 -3.01 -7.25
N LEU A 584 -13.27 -4.05 -6.95
CA LEU A 584 -13.36 -4.57 -5.59
C LEU A 584 -12.02 -5.16 -5.11
N PRO A 585 -11.33 -6.05 -5.87
CA PRO A 585 -9.98 -6.50 -5.49
C PRO A 585 -8.97 -5.37 -5.31
N LEU A 586 -8.99 -4.35 -6.17
CA LEU A 586 -8.07 -3.20 -6.09
C LEU A 586 -8.34 -2.29 -4.88
N VAL A 587 -9.58 -2.19 -4.39
CA VAL A 587 -9.92 -1.46 -3.16
C VAL A 587 -9.58 -2.28 -1.92
N LEU A 588 -9.88 -3.59 -1.91
CA LEU A 588 -9.51 -4.49 -0.82
C LEU A 588 -7.99 -4.57 -0.65
N PHE A 589 -7.25 -4.61 -1.76
CA PHE A 589 -5.79 -4.55 -1.78
C PHE A 589 -5.25 -3.24 -1.16
N SER A 590 -5.84 -2.09 -1.51
CA SER A 590 -5.50 -0.79 -0.91
C SER A 590 -5.77 -0.78 0.60
N LEU A 591 -6.94 -1.27 1.04
CA LEU A 591 -7.28 -1.38 2.45
C LEU A 591 -6.28 -2.26 3.22
N MET A 592 -5.92 -3.43 2.67
CA MET A 592 -4.95 -4.33 3.27
C MET A 592 -3.55 -3.70 3.38
N LEU A 593 -3.10 -2.95 2.36
CA LEU A 593 -1.83 -2.19 2.47
C LEU A 593 -1.89 -1.09 3.53
N HIS A 594 -2.97 -0.31 3.59
CA HIS A 594 -3.14 0.75 4.60
C HIS A 594 -3.12 0.16 6.03
N TRP A 595 -3.78 -0.97 6.26
CA TRP A 595 -3.74 -1.68 7.53
C TRP A 595 -2.37 -2.28 7.85
N LEU A 596 -1.73 -3.02 6.93
CA LEU A 596 -0.37 -3.55 7.15
C LEU A 596 0.64 -2.45 7.45
N VAL A 597 0.49 -1.28 6.82
CA VAL A 597 1.36 -0.13 7.06
C VAL A 597 1.08 0.55 8.41
N SER A 598 -0.16 0.56 8.93
CA SER A 598 -0.40 1.03 10.30
C SER A 598 0.17 0.09 11.35
N GLN A 599 0.27 -1.21 11.05
CA GLN A 599 0.98 -2.19 11.89
C GLN A 599 2.51 -2.16 11.70
N SER A 600 3.00 -1.55 10.64
CA SER A 600 4.44 -1.49 10.28
C SER A 600 5.19 -0.40 11.04
N LEU A 601 4.56 0.74 11.26
CA LEU A 601 5.11 1.91 11.96
C LEU A 601 3.96 2.58 12.72
N PHE A 602 4.05 2.60 14.05
CA PHE A 602 2.96 2.99 14.96
C PHE A 602 3.50 3.86 16.10
N VAL A 603 2.64 4.65 16.74
CA VAL A 603 3.03 5.47 17.90
C VAL A 603 2.98 4.60 19.17
N VAL A 604 4.00 4.73 20.00
CA VAL A 604 4.13 4.11 21.32
C VAL A 604 4.05 5.20 22.37
N ASN A 605 3.12 5.07 23.32
CA ASN A 605 2.93 6.00 24.43
C ASN A 605 2.91 5.20 25.75
N VAL A 606 4.02 5.24 26.49
CA VAL A 606 4.19 4.50 27.74
C VAL A 606 4.56 5.46 28.86
N THR A 607 3.85 5.35 29.99
CA THR A 607 4.09 6.12 31.20
C THR A 607 4.80 5.25 32.23
N MET A 608 5.88 5.74 32.84
CA MET A 608 6.75 4.94 33.71
C MET A 608 6.44 5.20 35.19
N THR A 609 6.16 4.12 35.92
CA THR A 609 6.03 4.11 37.39
C THR A 609 7.32 3.59 38.03
N ASP A 610 7.58 3.99 39.27
CA ASP A 610 8.74 3.52 40.03
C ASP A 610 8.46 2.23 40.83
N TYR A 611 9.46 1.76 41.57
CA TYR A 611 9.38 0.58 42.43
C TYR A 611 8.37 0.74 43.60
N THR A 612 7.80 1.92 43.83
CA THR A 612 6.70 2.16 44.79
C THR A 612 5.32 2.21 44.13
N GLY A 613 5.27 2.24 42.79
CA GLY A 613 4.04 2.42 42.01
C GLY A 613 3.67 3.89 41.77
N ALA A 614 4.51 4.83 42.22
CA ALA A 614 4.33 6.25 41.96
C ALA A 614 4.83 6.64 40.57
N GLU A 615 4.31 7.74 39.99
CA GLU A 615 4.90 8.30 38.77
C GLU A 615 6.31 8.85 39.07
N VAL A 616 7.30 8.45 38.26
CA VAL A 616 8.71 8.84 38.47
C VAL A 616 8.85 10.37 38.57
N THR A 617 9.33 10.86 39.71
CA THR A 617 9.67 12.28 39.92
C THR A 617 11.03 12.62 39.32
N GLN A 618 11.19 13.87 38.85
CA GLN A 618 12.34 14.29 38.04
C GLN A 618 13.71 14.03 38.72
N ALA A 619 14.55 13.28 38.01
CA ALA A 619 15.99 13.23 38.22
C ALA A 619 16.71 13.11 36.86
N PRO A 620 18.01 13.43 36.75
CA PRO A 620 18.71 13.43 35.47
C PRO A 620 18.83 12.02 34.88
N ASN A 621 18.47 11.87 33.59
CA ASN A 621 18.42 10.60 32.83
C ASN A 621 17.22 9.67 33.13
N TYR A 622 16.13 10.18 33.71
CA TYR A 622 14.92 9.38 34.01
C TYR A 622 13.81 9.64 32.99
N ILE A 623 13.25 8.58 32.40
CA ILE A 623 12.15 8.67 31.45
C ILE A 623 10.84 8.55 32.20
N ARG A 624 10.12 9.67 32.35
CA ARG A 624 8.79 9.69 32.98
C ARG A 624 7.69 9.24 32.01
N HIS A 625 7.74 9.77 30.79
CA HIS A 625 6.79 9.51 29.72
C HIS A 625 7.57 9.25 28.43
N LEU A 626 7.33 8.12 27.79
CA LEU A 626 7.95 7.70 26.54
C LEU A 626 6.92 7.84 25.40
N VAL A 627 7.08 8.88 24.58
CA VAL A 627 6.33 9.06 23.33
C VAL A 627 7.31 8.92 22.16
N THR A 628 7.19 7.84 21.40
CA THR A 628 8.04 7.56 20.23
C THR A 628 7.28 6.75 19.18
N CYS A 629 7.94 6.36 18.09
CA CYS A 629 7.43 5.39 17.13
C CYS A 629 8.04 3.99 17.41
N GLY A 630 7.21 2.96 17.35
CA GLY A 630 7.62 1.56 17.22
C GLY A 630 7.48 1.07 15.78
N TYR A 631 8.25 0.07 15.39
CA TYR A 631 8.11 -0.60 14.09
C TYR A 631 7.96 -2.12 14.23
N SER A 632 7.31 -2.76 13.25
CA SER A 632 7.17 -4.22 13.18
C SER A 632 7.85 -4.75 11.91
N PRO A 633 9.01 -5.42 12.02
CA PRO A 633 9.71 -6.00 10.87
C PRO A 633 8.85 -6.97 10.06
N ILE A 634 8.00 -7.75 10.74
CA ILE A 634 7.10 -8.72 10.08
C ILE A 634 6.00 -8.00 9.29
N ALA A 635 5.36 -6.97 9.85
CA ALA A 635 4.36 -6.19 9.12
C ALA A 635 4.96 -5.46 7.90
N ILE A 636 6.18 -4.90 8.03
CA ILE A 636 6.91 -4.27 6.91
C ILE A 636 7.20 -5.31 5.81
N LEU A 637 7.63 -6.52 6.17
CA LEU A 637 7.86 -7.61 5.20
C LEU A 637 6.58 -7.97 4.43
N PHE A 638 5.44 -8.12 5.11
CA PHE A 638 4.15 -8.38 4.46
C PHE A 638 3.71 -7.21 3.56
N ALA A 639 3.95 -5.95 3.96
CA ALA A 639 3.67 -4.78 3.13
C ALA A 639 4.55 -4.75 1.86
N ILE A 640 5.84 -5.10 1.96
CA ILE A 640 6.75 -5.22 0.80
C ILE A 640 6.29 -6.34 -0.14
N VAL A 641 5.94 -7.52 0.38
CA VAL A 641 5.44 -8.64 -0.43
C VAL A 641 4.15 -8.25 -1.14
N LEU A 642 3.17 -7.69 -0.42
CA LEU A 642 1.88 -7.29 -0.99
C LEU A 642 2.05 -6.18 -2.04
N GLY A 643 2.86 -5.16 -1.77
CA GLY A 643 3.20 -4.11 -2.72
C GLY A 643 3.88 -4.64 -3.99
N SER A 644 4.80 -5.61 -3.84
CA SER A 644 5.48 -6.28 -4.95
C SER A 644 4.52 -7.10 -5.82
N LEU A 645 3.54 -7.76 -5.22
CA LEU A 645 2.49 -8.48 -5.95
C LEU A 645 1.65 -7.56 -6.84
N LEU A 646 1.38 -6.31 -6.45
CA LEU A 646 0.70 -5.35 -7.33
C LEU A 646 1.60 -4.88 -8.47
N VAL A 647 2.91 -4.69 -8.26
CA VAL A 647 3.84 -4.40 -9.35
C VAL A 647 3.88 -5.56 -10.35
N LEU A 648 3.94 -6.80 -9.86
CA LEU A 648 3.85 -8.00 -10.70
C LEU A 648 2.50 -8.08 -11.45
N ALA A 649 1.38 -7.76 -10.80
CA ALA A 649 0.07 -7.69 -11.44
C ALA A 649 0.03 -6.62 -12.55
N LEU A 650 0.56 -5.43 -12.30
CA LEU A 650 0.67 -4.38 -13.31
C LEU A 650 1.50 -4.82 -14.52
N LEU A 651 2.67 -5.44 -14.30
CA LEU A 651 3.53 -5.92 -15.37
C LEU A 651 2.93 -7.09 -16.15
N THR A 652 2.29 -8.06 -15.47
CA THR A 652 1.65 -9.22 -16.12
C THR A 652 0.43 -8.80 -16.95
N PHE A 653 -0.48 -7.97 -16.40
CA PHE A 653 -1.60 -7.42 -17.17
C PHE A 653 -1.12 -6.48 -18.28
N GLY A 654 -0.12 -5.63 -18.04
CA GLY A 654 0.38 -4.68 -19.03
C GLY A 654 1.16 -5.32 -20.18
N LEU A 655 2.14 -6.16 -19.89
CA LEU A 655 3.06 -6.73 -20.88
C LEU A 655 2.60 -8.10 -21.40
N GLY A 656 2.05 -8.95 -20.53
CA GLY A 656 1.63 -10.30 -20.87
C GLY A 656 0.33 -10.37 -21.68
N MET A 657 -0.66 -9.53 -21.34
CA MET A 657 -1.96 -9.53 -22.03
C MET A 657 -1.89 -8.80 -23.38
N LYS A 658 -2.40 -9.44 -24.44
CA LYS A 658 -2.52 -8.86 -25.79
C LYS A 658 -3.95 -8.38 -26.05
N LEU A 659 -4.10 -7.24 -26.70
CA LEU A 659 -5.36 -6.75 -27.24
C LEU A 659 -5.58 -7.39 -28.62
N LYS A 660 -6.56 -8.29 -28.73
CA LYS A 660 -7.08 -8.73 -30.04
C LYS A 660 -7.94 -7.61 -30.60
N THR A 661 -7.61 -7.11 -31.78
CA THR A 661 -8.29 -5.93 -32.35
C THR A 661 -8.22 -5.91 -33.87
N GLY A 662 -9.34 -5.56 -34.51
CA GLY A 662 -9.39 -5.09 -35.90
C GLY A 662 -9.15 -3.59 -36.02
N MET A 663 -9.15 -2.85 -34.90
CA MET A 663 -9.07 -1.39 -34.87
C MET A 663 -7.84 -0.84 -34.14
N PRO A 664 -7.34 0.34 -34.51
CA PRO A 664 -6.32 1.08 -33.76
C PRO A 664 -6.81 1.44 -32.36
N ILE A 665 -5.85 1.60 -31.43
CA ILE A 665 -6.14 2.07 -30.08
C ILE A 665 -6.41 3.58 -30.13
N ALA A 666 -7.67 3.97 -29.95
CA ALA A 666 -8.04 5.35 -29.60
C ALA A 666 -7.77 5.66 -28.12
N GLY A 667 -7.88 4.63 -27.26
CA GLY A 667 -7.75 4.82 -25.81
C GLY A 667 -8.67 5.96 -25.34
N SER A 668 -8.13 6.86 -24.53
CA SER A 668 -8.86 8.05 -24.05
C SER A 668 -9.01 9.18 -25.09
N CYS A 669 -8.40 9.14 -26.27
CA CYS A 669 -8.29 10.32 -27.13
C CYS A 669 -9.63 10.69 -27.80
N SER A 670 -10.22 11.83 -27.43
CA SER A 670 -11.51 12.32 -27.95
C SER A 670 -11.56 12.34 -29.49
N LEU A 671 -10.52 12.84 -30.15
CA LEU A 671 -10.47 12.92 -31.62
C LEU A 671 -10.41 11.54 -32.30
N ALA A 672 -9.67 10.60 -31.72
CA ALA A 672 -9.59 9.24 -32.28
C ALA A 672 -10.89 8.45 -32.07
N ILE A 673 -11.68 8.80 -31.04
CA ILE A 673 -13.04 8.30 -30.86
C ILE A 673 -13.97 8.97 -31.90
N ALA A 674 -13.92 10.30 -32.03
CA ALA A 674 -14.72 11.09 -32.98
C ALA A 674 -14.59 10.62 -34.43
N ALA A 675 -13.35 10.42 -34.89
CA ALA A 675 -13.04 9.98 -36.25
C ALA A 675 -13.61 8.60 -36.61
N ALA A 676 -13.96 7.77 -35.62
CA ALA A 676 -14.60 6.47 -35.83
C ALA A 676 -16.15 6.53 -35.82
N CYS A 677 -16.74 7.70 -35.59
CA CYS A 677 -18.17 7.90 -35.36
C CYS A 677 -18.85 8.72 -36.46
N HIS A 678 -18.35 8.66 -37.70
CA HIS A 678 -18.99 9.25 -38.87
C HIS A 678 -19.91 8.20 -39.52
N PRO A 679 -21.25 8.30 -39.37
CA PRO A 679 -22.16 7.29 -39.91
C PRO A 679 -22.28 7.38 -41.43
N HIS A 680 -22.50 6.23 -42.09
CA HIS A 680 -22.85 6.20 -43.50
C HIS A 680 -24.33 6.59 -43.67
N ASN A 681 -24.58 7.76 -44.28
CA ASN A 681 -25.91 8.12 -44.74
C ASN A 681 -26.24 7.35 -46.01
N ASN A 682 -27.13 6.35 -45.90
CA ASN A 682 -27.74 5.66 -47.04
C ASN A 682 -28.71 6.61 -47.78
N THR A 683 -28.17 7.56 -48.54
CA THR A 683 -28.93 8.52 -49.37
C THR A 683 -28.35 8.63 -50.78
N SER A 684 -28.21 7.50 -51.47
CA SER A 684 -27.94 7.45 -52.92
C SER A 684 -28.22 6.06 -53.50
N ALA A 685 -29.50 5.68 -53.55
CA ALA A 685 -29.97 4.56 -54.37
C ALA A 685 -31.33 4.94 -54.97
N SER A 686 -31.30 5.85 -55.95
CA SER A 686 -32.45 6.08 -56.82
C SER A 686 -32.77 4.76 -57.51
N PRO A 687 -34.00 4.21 -57.39
CA PRO A 687 -34.39 3.09 -58.24
C PRO A 687 -34.33 3.55 -59.70
N PRO A 688 -34.01 2.66 -60.66
CA PRO A 688 -34.20 2.98 -62.06
C PRO A 688 -35.65 3.37 -62.30
N ALA A 689 -35.87 4.42 -63.09
CA ALA A 689 -37.19 4.97 -63.35
C ALA A 689 -37.99 4.01 -64.24
N ASP A 690 -38.67 3.04 -63.61
CA ASP A 690 -39.80 2.28 -64.16
C ASP A 690 -40.49 1.45 -63.05
N SER A 691 -41.37 2.10 -62.28
CA SER A 691 -42.57 1.47 -61.68
C SER A 691 -43.37 2.50 -60.89
N SER A 692 -44.63 2.68 -61.28
CA SER A 692 -45.61 3.48 -60.56
C SER A 692 -46.23 2.71 -59.39
N THR A 693 -45.73 2.90 -58.17
CA THR A 693 -46.49 2.57 -56.94
C THR A 693 -45.99 3.32 -55.70
N SER A 694 -46.93 4.03 -55.04
CA SER A 694 -46.90 4.57 -53.67
C SER A 694 -45.59 5.18 -53.13
N GLU A 695 -45.62 6.50 -52.90
CA GLU A 695 -44.66 7.21 -52.05
C GLU A 695 -44.66 6.65 -50.62
N ALA A 696 -43.70 5.79 -50.31
CA ALA A 696 -43.26 5.53 -48.94
C ALA A 696 -41.96 6.32 -48.72
N GLU A 697 -42.05 7.40 -47.95
CA GLU A 697 -40.91 8.23 -47.53
C GLU A 697 -39.87 7.33 -46.85
N LYS A 698 -38.80 6.98 -47.57
CA LYS A 698 -37.69 6.16 -47.04
C LYS A 698 -36.85 7.02 -46.10
N ILE A 699 -37.31 7.12 -44.85
CA ILE A 699 -36.58 7.74 -43.74
C ILE A 699 -35.14 7.17 -43.73
N PRO A 700 -34.10 8.02 -43.79
CA PRO A 700 -32.73 7.54 -43.72
C PRO A 700 -32.49 6.87 -42.37
N VAL A 701 -32.01 5.62 -42.40
CA VAL A 701 -31.69 4.86 -41.18
C VAL A 701 -30.47 5.48 -40.52
N LYS A 702 -30.70 6.52 -39.68
CA LYS A 702 -29.66 7.14 -38.85
C LYS A 702 -29.07 6.05 -37.96
N ILE A 703 -27.76 5.81 -38.06
CA ILE A 703 -27.06 4.88 -37.17
C ILE A 703 -27.19 5.43 -35.74
N THR A 704 -28.05 4.82 -34.94
CA THR A 704 -28.26 5.25 -33.56
C THR A 704 -27.29 4.56 -32.61
N SER A 705 -26.89 5.27 -31.56
CA SER A 705 -26.10 4.72 -30.45
C SER A 705 -26.90 3.76 -29.56
N HIS A 706 -28.17 3.49 -29.90
CA HIS A 706 -29.12 2.68 -29.15
C HIS A 706 -29.03 1.19 -29.53
N GLU A 707 -28.45 0.86 -30.66
CA GLU A 707 -28.34 -0.51 -31.17
C GLU A 707 -26.96 -1.13 -30.86
N PRO A 708 -26.83 -2.47 -30.95
CA PRO A 708 -25.54 -3.13 -30.86
C PRO A 708 -24.61 -2.73 -32.02
N LEU A 709 -23.55 -1.99 -31.71
CA LEU A 709 -22.57 -1.49 -32.68
C LEU A 709 -21.43 -2.47 -32.87
N MET A 710 -20.90 -2.51 -34.09
CA MET A 710 -19.61 -3.11 -34.41
C MET A 710 -18.79 -2.08 -35.18
N TRP A 711 -17.47 -2.12 -35.01
CA TRP A 711 -16.57 -1.32 -35.84
C TRP A 711 -15.95 -2.21 -36.91
N GLY A 712 -15.87 -1.71 -38.14
CA GLY A 712 -15.27 -2.42 -39.26
C GLY A 712 -15.40 -1.62 -40.56
N GLU A 713 -15.06 -2.26 -41.67
CA GLU A 713 -15.30 -1.74 -43.01
C GLU A 713 -16.80 -1.82 -43.36
N VAL A 714 -17.36 -0.71 -43.85
CA VAL A 714 -18.79 -0.61 -44.20
C VAL A 714 -19.00 -1.14 -45.62
N GLU A 715 -19.79 -2.20 -45.75
CA GLU A 715 -20.14 -2.81 -47.03
C GLU A 715 -20.83 -1.79 -47.97
N SER A 716 -20.50 -1.82 -49.27
CA SER A 716 -21.09 -0.98 -50.34
C SER A 716 -20.89 0.55 -50.31
N PHE A 717 -20.03 1.09 -49.43
CA PHE A 717 -19.80 2.55 -49.33
C PHE A 717 -19.31 3.20 -50.65
N TRP A 718 -18.46 2.50 -51.40
CA TRP A 718 -17.85 2.99 -52.64
C TRP A 718 -18.52 2.48 -53.92
N ASP A 719 -19.14 1.29 -53.89
CA ASP A 719 -19.84 0.68 -55.03
C ASP A 719 -20.92 1.61 -55.64
N ASN A 720 -21.51 2.49 -54.81
CA ASN A 720 -22.56 3.43 -55.22
C ASN A 720 -22.04 4.80 -55.73
N ARG A 721 -20.72 5.04 -55.81
CA ARG A 721 -20.14 6.32 -56.27
C ARG A 721 -19.38 6.25 -57.59
N LEU A 722 -19.03 5.04 -58.05
CA LEU A 722 -18.51 4.84 -59.40
C LEU A 722 -19.68 4.91 -60.39
N PRO A 723 -19.58 5.68 -61.50
CA PRO A 723 -20.54 5.54 -62.58
C PRO A 723 -20.47 4.12 -63.13
N PRO A 724 -21.59 3.50 -63.56
CA PRO A 724 -21.60 2.12 -64.01
C PRO A 724 -20.78 1.97 -65.31
N THR A 725 -19.50 1.64 -65.16
CA THR A 725 -18.66 1.22 -66.29
C THR A 725 -19.15 -0.13 -66.77
N THR A 726 -19.83 -0.13 -67.91
CA THR A 726 -20.21 -1.34 -68.66
C THR A 726 -18.96 -2.11 -69.07
N ALA A 727 -18.55 -3.06 -68.24
CA ALA A 727 -17.50 -4.03 -68.54
C ALA A 727 -18.01 -5.44 -68.22
N THR A 728 -18.46 -6.14 -69.24
CA THR A 728 -18.86 -7.55 -69.20
C THR A 728 -17.65 -8.46 -68.93
N THR A 729 -17.91 -9.65 -68.37
CA THR A 729 -16.96 -10.79 -68.19
C THR A 729 -15.84 -10.56 -67.16
N THR A 730 -15.50 -11.48 -66.25
CA THR A 730 -15.72 -12.95 -66.23
C THR A 730 -15.80 -13.49 -64.79
N THR A 731 -16.76 -14.36 -64.48
CA THR A 731 -16.85 -15.06 -63.18
C THR A 731 -15.88 -16.26 -63.09
N PRO A 732 -15.15 -16.45 -61.98
CA PRO A 732 -14.63 -17.76 -61.60
C PRO A 732 -15.76 -18.64 -61.06
N ARG A 733 -15.93 -19.85 -61.62
CA ARG A 733 -16.97 -20.80 -61.20
C ARG A 733 -16.74 -21.33 -59.78
N LEU A 734 -17.79 -21.40 -58.96
CA LEU A 734 -17.83 -22.37 -57.85
C LEU A 734 -17.77 -23.80 -58.41
N SER A 735 -16.83 -24.62 -57.94
CA SER A 735 -16.91 -26.07 -58.07
C SER A 735 -17.51 -26.70 -56.80
N LYS A 736 -18.76 -27.19 -56.90
CA LYS A 736 -19.30 -28.18 -55.97
C LYS A 736 -19.02 -29.57 -56.51
N ARG A 737 -18.43 -30.48 -55.72
CA ARG A 737 -18.48 -31.95 -55.87
C ARG A 737 -17.85 -32.65 -54.64
N PRO A 738 -18.12 -33.93 -54.37
CA PRO A 738 -19.36 -34.29 -53.64
C PRO A 738 -19.11 -35.21 -52.43
N ILE A 739 -20.19 -35.55 -51.73
CA ILE A 739 -20.19 -36.58 -50.67
C ILE A 739 -20.05 -37.97 -51.29
N HIS A 740 -19.17 -38.80 -50.73
CA HIS A 740 -19.27 -40.27 -50.85
C HIS A 740 -19.03 -40.92 -49.49
N LYS A 741 -19.97 -41.79 -49.07
CA LYS A 741 -19.73 -42.79 -48.02
C LYS A 741 -18.99 -44.00 -48.63
N PRO A 742 -18.40 -44.84 -47.78
CA PRO A 742 -18.91 -46.20 -47.70
C PRO A 742 -19.47 -46.55 -46.30
N ALA A 743 -20.35 -47.56 -46.26
CA ALA A 743 -20.78 -48.25 -45.05
C ALA A 743 -19.85 -49.49 -44.82
N VAL A 744 -19.88 -50.31 -43.76
CA VAL A 744 -21.01 -51.08 -43.17
C VAL A 744 -20.61 -51.65 -41.78
N SER A 745 -21.60 -51.75 -40.86
CA SER A 745 -21.78 -52.61 -39.65
C SER A 745 -20.57 -53.17 -38.85
N LYS A 746 -20.45 -52.89 -37.53
CA LYS A 746 -21.02 -53.58 -36.33
C LYS A 746 -20.30 -54.87 -35.85
N ALA A 747 -19.77 -54.81 -34.61
CA ALA A 747 -19.71 -55.84 -33.54
C ALA A 747 -19.00 -55.16 -32.33
N THR A 748 -19.58 -54.99 -31.12
CA THR A 748 -19.71 -55.94 -29.97
C THR A 748 -18.37 -56.56 -29.52
N HIS A 749 -17.98 -56.68 -28.23
CA HIS A 749 -18.57 -56.38 -26.90
C HIS A 749 -17.44 -56.56 -25.84
N LEU A 750 -17.46 -55.85 -24.69
CA LEU A 750 -16.74 -56.19 -23.41
C LEU A 750 -15.19 -56.31 -23.50
N GLU A 751 -14.35 -56.42 -22.46
CA GLU A 751 -14.39 -56.44 -20.97
C GLU A 751 -13.02 -55.80 -20.53
N ASP A 752 -12.95 -54.91 -19.54
CA ASP A 752 -12.49 -55.11 -18.14
C ASP A 752 -10.99 -55.49 -17.90
N ASP A 753 -10.46 -54.95 -16.78
CA ASP A 753 -9.22 -55.29 -16.04
C ASP A 753 -7.83 -55.15 -16.71
N ASP A 754 -6.69 -55.13 -15.99
CA ASP A 754 -6.27 -54.41 -14.76
C ASP A 754 -4.71 -54.49 -14.67
N PHE A 755 -4.09 -53.82 -13.69
CA PHE A 755 -2.79 -54.15 -13.06
C PHE A 755 -1.44 -54.11 -13.83
N SER A 756 -0.63 -53.11 -13.44
CA SER A 756 0.72 -53.27 -12.85
C SER A 756 2.02 -53.55 -13.66
N ASP A 757 3.05 -52.79 -13.23
CA ASP A 757 4.43 -53.19 -12.89
C ASP A 757 5.55 -53.54 -13.91
N ASN A 758 6.53 -52.63 -13.88
CA ASN A 758 7.96 -52.85 -13.58
C ASN A 758 8.98 -53.43 -14.60
N SER A 759 10.17 -52.78 -14.51
CA SER A 759 11.53 -53.31 -14.74
C SER A 759 12.03 -53.60 -16.17
N THR A 760 13.34 -53.60 -16.50
CA THR A 760 14.61 -52.93 -16.06
C THR A 760 15.68 -53.25 -17.16
N ILE A 761 16.95 -52.84 -17.00
CA ILE A 761 18.18 -53.38 -17.64
C ILE A 761 18.58 -52.76 -19.00
N LEU A 762 19.85 -52.45 -19.32
CA LEU A 762 21.04 -51.94 -18.60
C LEU A 762 22.21 -51.76 -19.62
N HIS A 763 23.12 -50.82 -19.37
CA HIS A 763 24.54 -50.68 -19.81
C HIS A 763 24.87 -49.22 -20.22
N GLY A 764 25.99 -48.60 -19.83
CA GLY A 764 26.95 -48.99 -18.79
C GLY A 764 28.32 -48.28 -18.87
N GLN A 765 28.67 -47.52 -17.82
CA GLN A 765 30.03 -47.11 -17.38
C GLN A 765 30.84 -46.11 -18.27
N GLY A 766 31.74 -45.27 -17.74
CA GLY A 766 32.17 -45.01 -16.34
C GLY A 766 32.81 -43.60 -16.19
N LYS A 767 32.71 -42.95 -15.02
CA LYS A 767 33.77 -42.77 -13.97
C LYS A 767 35.02 -41.97 -14.46
N ARG A 768 35.59 -41.01 -13.70
CA ARG A 768 35.69 -40.87 -12.22
C ARG A 768 35.96 -39.41 -11.79
N GLN A 769 35.71 -39.09 -10.51
CA GLN A 769 35.97 -37.80 -9.85
C GLN A 769 37.41 -37.69 -9.32
N HIS A 770 37.88 -36.48 -8.97
CA HIS A 770 38.29 -36.11 -7.60
C HIS A 770 38.42 -34.59 -7.43
N ALA A 771 38.36 -34.11 -6.18
CA ALA A 771 38.38 -32.70 -5.78
C ALA A 771 39.61 -32.37 -4.94
N HIS A 772 39.93 -31.07 -4.77
CA HIS A 772 40.40 -30.50 -3.49
C HIS A 772 40.31 -28.96 -3.48
N GLN A 773 40.65 -28.36 -2.34
CA GLN A 773 40.23 -27.05 -1.82
C GLN A 773 41.45 -26.27 -1.27
N HIS A 774 41.26 -25.00 -0.84
CA HIS A 774 42.18 -24.08 -0.13
C HIS A 774 43.08 -23.16 -0.98
N GLN A 775 43.55 -21.97 -0.55
CA GLN A 775 43.08 -20.95 0.44
C GLN A 775 43.98 -19.67 0.37
N HIS A 776 43.42 -18.48 0.68
CA HIS A 776 43.99 -17.14 1.00
C HIS A 776 45.44 -16.65 0.70
N GLY A 777 45.51 -15.33 0.39
CA GLY A 777 46.64 -14.37 0.52
C GLY A 777 46.33 -13.13 -0.37
N VAL A 778 46.07 -11.88 0.06
CA VAL A 778 46.58 -10.92 1.08
C VAL A 778 47.68 -9.98 0.52
N ASP A 779 47.64 -8.70 0.96
CA ASP A 779 48.49 -7.53 0.64
C ASP A 779 48.31 -6.80 -0.72
N ALA A 780 48.47 -5.47 -0.86
CA ALA A 780 48.43 -4.32 0.08
C ALA A 780 48.29 -2.97 -0.68
N SER A 781 48.28 -1.84 0.06
CA SER A 781 48.32 -0.39 -0.28
C SER A 781 49.27 0.05 -1.43
N GLU A 782 49.24 1.26 -2.02
CA GLU A 782 49.10 2.61 -1.43
C GLU A 782 48.90 3.75 -2.48
N GLU A 783 48.65 5.00 -2.02
CA GLU A 783 48.67 6.32 -2.74
C GLU A 783 47.52 6.66 -3.75
N ASN A 784 47.13 7.92 -4.06
CA ASN A 784 47.29 9.24 -3.39
C ASN A 784 46.28 10.36 -3.84
N TYR A 785 46.20 11.46 -3.06
CA TYR A 785 45.83 12.89 -3.32
C TYR A 785 44.76 13.26 -4.40
N ILE A 786 43.61 13.87 -4.06
CA ILE A 786 43.27 15.26 -3.60
C ILE A 786 42.67 16.17 -4.71
N TYR A 787 41.54 16.78 -4.35
CA TYR A 787 40.81 17.94 -4.90
C TYR A 787 41.33 18.70 -6.14
N GLY A 788 40.37 19.10 -6.99
CA GLY A 788 40.20 20.52 -7.27
C GLY A 788 39.71 20.90 -8.68
N PRO A 789 38.97 22.01 -8.86
CA PRO A 789 37.99 22.12 -9.94
C PRO A 789 38.18 23.37 -10.84
N ILE A 790 37.12 23.67 -11.61
CA ILE A 790 36.71 25.00 -12.15
C ILE A 790 36.86 25.20 -13.67
N SER A 791 35.72 24.99 -14.34
CA SER A 791 35.14 25.76 -15.46
C SER A 791 35.80 27.10 -15.83
N THR A 792 35.89 27.45 -17.13
CA THR A 792 35.05 28.53 -17.71
C THR A 792 35.18 28.79 -19.23
N LYS A 793 34.01 29.06 -19.84
CA LYS A 793 33.68 30.10 -20.85
C LYS A 793 34.34 30.18 -22.24
N ARG A 794 33.43 30.42 -23.22
CA ARG A 794 33.53 31.32 -24.40
C ARG A 794 34.53 30.90 -25.52
N SER A 795 34.39 31.35 -26.78
CA SER A 795 33.37 32.18 -27.44
C SER A 795 33.12 31.71 -28.89
N LYS A 796 32.04 32.18 -29.50
CA LYS A 796 31.79 32.09 -30.96
C LYS A 796 32.82 32.91 -31.74
N HIS A 797 33.12 32.49 -32.97
CA HIS A 797 33.23 33.42 -34.11
C HIS A 797 32.81 32.75 -35.43
N THR A 798 32.17 33.53 -36.29
CA THR A 798 31.71 33.20 -37.65
C THR A 798 32.66 33.75 -38.70
N ALA A 799 32.92 33.04 -39.80
CA ALA A 799 32.82 33.55 -41.18
C ALA A 799 33.23 32.54 -42.29
N THR A 800 32.46 32.56 -43.39
CA THR A 800 32.82 32.38 -44.82
C THR A 800 33.51 31.12 -45.38
N ASN A 801 32.76 30.41 -46.25
CA ASN A 801 33.08 29.91 -47.61
C ASN A 801 34.57 29.75 -48.01
N ASN A 802 35.03 28.63 -48.60
CA ASN A 802 34.53 28.11 -49.89
C ASN A 802 34.99 26.67 -50.20
N ASN A 803 34.22 25.96 -51.06
CA ASN A 803 34.57 24.84 -51.96
C ASN A 803 35.48 23.67 -51.50
N GLY A 804 34.97 22.43 -51.63
CA GLY A 804 35.84 21.23 -51.61
C GLY A 804 35.18 19.87 -51.33
N SER A 805 34.29 19.42 -52.22
CA SER A 805 33.91 18.00 -52.46
C SER A 805 34.25 16.91 -51.43
N SER A 806 33.23 16.31 -50.80
CA SER A 806 33.13 14.83 -50.70
C SER A 806 31.73 14.36 -50.26
N SER A 807 31.23 13.37 -51.00
CA SER A 807 30.09 12.48 -50.75
C SER A 807 29.40 12.53 -49.37
N SER A 808 28.15 13.01 -49.35
CA SER A 808 27.19 12.72 -48.28
C SER A 808 26.15 11.70 -48.75
N SER A 809 26.06 10.55 -48.09
CA SER A 809 25.01 9.56 -48.29
C SER A 809 23.75 10.00 -47.54
N SER A 810 22.79 10.60 -48.25
CA SER A 810 21.53 11.06 -47.69
C SER A 810 20.45 9.97 -47.72
N ASP A 811 20.08 9.43 -46.55
CA ASP A 811 18.89 8.58 -46.39
C ASP A 811 17.60 9.42 -46.51
N ASN A 812 17.23 9.73 -47.76
CA ASN A 812 15.93 10.29 -48.08
C ASN A 812 14.85 9.19 -48.03
N SER A 813 14.23 9.01 -46.87
CA SER A 813 12.93 8.31 -46.77
C SER A 813 11.79 9.25 -47.21
N SER A 814 11.75 9.52 -48.51
CA SER A 814 10.67 10.24 -49.18
C SER A 814 9.33 9.51 -49.00
N SER A 815 8.56 9.93 -48.00
CA SER A 815 7.17 9.48 -47.84
C SER A 815 6.31 10.09 -48.95
N SER A 816 6.14 9.33 -50.03
CA SER A 816 5.42 9.72 -51.25
C SER A 816 4.06 10.34 -50.96
N THR A 817 3.76 11.43 -51.67
CA THR A 817 2.40 11.98 -51.76
C THR A 817 1.59 11.04 -52.64
N LEU A 818 0.87 10.09 -52.04
CA LEU A 818 -0.15 9.30 -52.75
C LEU A 818 -1.32 10.21 -53.13
N LEU A 819 -1.20 10.84 -54.29
CA LEU A 819 -2.35 11.23 -55.10
C LEU A 819 -2.97 9.91 -55.59
N LEU A 820 -4.21 9.64 -55.16
CA LEU A 820 -4.95 8.46 -55.61
C LEU A 820 -5.04 8.44 -57.14
N SER A 821 -4.61 7.35 -57.76
CA SER A 821 -4.98 7.05 -59.14
C SER A 821 -6.49 6.79 -59.21
N SER A 822 -7.10 6.95 -60.39
CA SER A 822 -8.49 6.48 -60.61
C SER A 822 -8.64 4.97 -60.38
N THR A 823 -7.54 4.21 -60.50
CA THR A 823 -7.47 2.77 -60.20
C THR A 823 -7.37 2.44 -58.70
N ASP A 824 -7.15 3.42 -57.82
CA ASP A 824 -7.05 3.20 -56.37
C ASP A 824 -8.39 3.33 -55.63
N GLN A 825 -9.49 3.67 -56.32
CA GLN A 825 -10.80 3.77 -55.66
C GLN A 825 -11.27 2.43 -55.11
N ASP A 826 -10.99 1.33 -55.82
CA ASP A 826 -11.28 -0.03 -55.35
C ASP A 826 -10.38 -0.45 -54.17
N SER A 827 -9.21 0.18 -53.98
CA SER A 827 -8.32 -0.09 -52.85
C SER A 827 -8.63 0.75 -51.62
N LEU A 828 -9.61 1.66 -51.71
CA LEU A 828 -10.08 2.51 -50.61
C LEU A 828 -11.31 1.89 -49.93
N GLY A 829 -11.23 1.67 -48.62
CA GLY A 829 -12.35 1.31 -47.77
C GLY A 829 -12.79 2.48 -46.90
N HIS A 830 -13.93 2.33 -46.21
CA HIS A 830 -14.40 3.26 -45.18
C HIS A 830 -14.70 2.48 -43.90
N CYS A 831 -14.24 2.96 -42.74
CA CYS A 831 -14.56 2.33 -41.46
C CYS A 831 -15.24 3.28 -40.49
N ALA A 832 -16.25 2.77 -39.79
CA ALA A 832 -16.94 3.48 -38.74
C ALA A 832 -17.53 2.48 -37.74
N PHE A 833 -18.05 2.98 -36.63
CA PHE A 833 -19.09 2.25 -35.91
C PHE A 833 -20.36 2.17 -36.77
N SER A 834 -20.89 0.97 -36.94
CA SER A 834 -22.13 0.73 -37.67
C SER A 834 -23.05 -0.22 -36.90
N ALA A 835 -24.36 0.02 -37.03
CA ALA A 835 -25.41 -0.93 -36.62
C ALA A 835 -25.69 -1.98 -37.72
N GLY A 836 -25.48 -1.62 -38.99
CA GLY A 836 -25.58 -2.52 -40.14
C GLY A 836 -24.33 -3.39 -40.36
N PRO A 837 -24.32 -4.25 -41.39
CA PRO A 837 -23.20 -5.12 -41.73
C PRO A 837 -21.86 -4.37 -41.82
N VAL A 838 -20.82 -4.98 -41.25
CA VAL A 838 -19.42 -4.55 -41.40
C VAL A 838 -18.52 -5.76 -41.48
N THR A 839 -17.48 -5.67 -42.30
CA THR A 839 -16.42 -6.67 -42.39
C THR A 839 -15.19 -6.23 -41.61
N MET A 840 -14.29 -7.17 -41.30
CA MET A 840 -12.98 -6.82 -40.73
C MET A 840 -12.13 -6.12 -41.78
N PRO A 841 -11.44 -5.00 -41.46
CA PRO A 841 -10.60 -4.31 -42.42
C PRO A 841 -9.54 -5.23 -43.01
N ILE A 842 -9.40 -5.16 -44.33
CA ILE A 842 -8.47 -5.96 -45.12
C ILE A 842 -7.06 -5.40 -44.92
N LYS A 843 -6.11 -6.29 -44.59
CA LYS A 843 -4.70 -5.92 -44.43
C LYS A 843 -4.13 -5.40 -45.76
N GLY A 844 -3.42 -4.28 -45.69
CA GLY A 844 -2.85 -3.61 -46.86
C GLY A 844 -3.84 -2.72 -47.63
N ARG A 845 -5.13 -2.74 -47.27
CA ARG A 845 -6.13 -1.83 -47.85
C ARG A 845 -6.02 -0.45 -47.20
N LEU A 846 -6.30 0.59 -48.00
CA LEU A 846 -6.29 1.99 -47.61
C LEU A 846 -7.66 2.39 -47.06
N TYR A 847 -7.72 3.31 -46.08
CA TYR A 847 -8.99 3.73 -45.46
C TYR A 847 -9.04 5.24 -45.14
N ALA A 848 -10.21 5.85 -45.36
CA ALA A 848 -10.50 7.30 -45.19
C ALA A 848 -11.71 7.57 -44.29
#